data_AF-A0A2W5T5H2-F1
#
_entry.id   AF-A0A2W5T5H2-F1
#
_cell.length_a   1.000
_cell.length_b   1.000
_cell.length_c   1.000
_cell.angle_alpha   90.00
_cell.angle_beta   90.00
_cell.angle_gamma   90.00
#
_symmetry.space_group_name_H-M   'P 1'
#
loop_
_entity.id
_entity.type
_entity.pdbx_description
1 polymer ?
#
loop_
_entity_poly.entity_id
_entity_poly.type
_entity_poly.pdbx_seq_one_letter_code
_entity_poly.pdbx_strand_id
1 'polypeptide(L)'
;MTGLMMSLLLAAPGPRHDGAQLLNDLKRVQVLGTALYVAAHPDDENTRLLASLANEAKFRTAYLSLTRGEGGQNLIGPEIGPLLGVIRTQELLGARRIDGAEQYFTRARDFGYSKSVDETLALWDHDRVLADAVFIVRTLRPDIIITRFPLEAGGTHGHHTASARIAVEAFTAAADPKFHPEWPVWQAKRIVWNAWSPDRMAKLPDGSVQWDSSQYSGLLGYSYGELAAESRSQHKSQGFGAAPVHDGSIENFAPLGGDAAKKSIFEGIDTTWKRVPGSDAFAALLTKAVNEFQVDAPAKSIPTLLLAFEALRKLPANPWKEQKLAELTELIAGCAGLFLEASADSWSTTPGAKVKLSVFALNRSTASLKLESVKVLNASNAAASVLERGKPNRFELEVEAPTTLSSPYWLDQPPAKGAWSIPDEQPAPELPSPFTVEFKLSSGASTFTLARAAYFKWTDPTVGERYRPIEILPAVVVKPSVDLLAFTDLSAKPLKITVTSNADAQSGELKLELPEGYASEPSSQQYSLEKRGNSQELTFKVKPTKKDAQSGTLTAVAGTFSKSLTRIDYPHIPIQTVLIPAQVKVMRVELKRGKTKRVGYIAGAGDEVAAALTQVGYDVVPLSDEALRTENLNRYDAIVVGIRAYNVNPKLPAVYDRLMQYVKDGGTLLAQYNTKNWLSSVPAQLGPYPFEISQDRVTNEDAVVMRGNHVFFKSPNALDDADFHGWVQERGLYFGAKWDPKYETPITMNDPGEPPSKGALLTVKYGKGRFVYTGLSFFRQLPAGVPGAYRLFANLIEHGN
;
A
#
# COMPACT_ATOMS: atom_id res chain seq x y z
N MET A 1 2.58 31.91 4.48
CA MET A 1 3.09 30.55 4.71
C MET A 1 1.90 29.62 4.70
N THR A 2 1.83 28.88 3.60
CA THR A 2 1.08 27.63 3.37
C THR A 2 -0.13 27.40 4.26
N GLY A 3 -1.31 27.57 3.65
CA GLY A 3 -2.54 27.03 4.22
C GLY A 3 -2.30 25.56 4.53
N LEU A 4 -2.36 25.20 5.82
CA LEU A 4 -2.56 23.83 6.23
C LEU A 4 -3.86 23.40 5.56
N MET A 5 -3.75 22.75 4.40
CA MET A 5 -4.76 21.80 3.95
C MET A 5 -4.75 20.72 5.01
N MET A 6 -5.53 20.95 6.05
CA MET A 6 -6.02 19.89 6.89
C MET A 6 -6.63 18.89 5.91
N SER A 7 -5.98 17.73 5.75
CA SER A 7 -6.50 16.63 4.97
C SER A 7 -7.73 16.10 5.71
N LEU A 8 -8.83 16.86 5.63
CA LEU A 8 -10.16 16.31 5.76
C LEU A 8 -10.17 15.22 4.70
N LEU A 9 -10.14 13.96 5.13
CA LEU A 9 -10.63 12.86 4.33
C LEU A 9 -12.01 13.30 3.85
N LEU A 10 -12.09 13.84 2.64
CA LEU A 10 -13.35 14.25 2.03
C LEU A 10 -14.04 12.94 1.70
N ALA A 11 -14.77 12.42 2.67
CA ALA A 11 -15.56 11.22 2.52
C ALA A 11 -16.41 11.27 1.24
N ALA A 12 -16.78 10.08 0.75
CA ALA A 12 -17.93 9.90 -0.14
C ALA A 12 -19.11 10.77 0.36
N PRO A 13 -20.04 11.21 -0.52
CA PRO A 13 -20.97 12.30 -0.19
C PRO A 13 -21.67 12.09 1.14
N GLY A 14 -21.26 12.92 2.12
CA GLY A 14 -21.79 13.03 3.48
C GLY A 14 -21.93 11.70 4.23
N PRO A 15 -20.99 11.32 5.13
CA PRO A 15 -21.21 10.17 6.00
C PRO A 15 -22.53 10.37 6.75
N ARG A 16 -23.44 9.39 6.67
CA ARG A 16 -24.72 9.43 7.37
C ARG A 16 -24.44 9.13 8.84
N HIS A 17 -24.33 10.17 9.66
CA HIS A 17 -24.21 9.98 11.10
C HIS A 17 -25.62 9.78 11.67
N ASP A 18 -25.81 8.68 12.40
CA ASP A 18 -27.00 8.53 13.22
C ASP A 18 -26.90 9.40 14.49
N GLY A 19 -28.00 9.46 15.26
CA GLY A 19 -28.03 10.30 16.46
C GLY A 19 -27.02 9.88 17.55
N ALA A 20 -26.65 8.60 17.62
CA ALA A 20 -25.68 8.11 18.59
C ALA A 20 -24.26 8.54 18.21
N GLN A 21 -23.90 8.43 16.92
CA GLN A 21 -22.64 8.93 16.39
C GLN A 21 -22.52 10.45 16.59
N LEU A 22 -23.58 11.22 16.31
CA LEU A 22 -23.58 12.67 16.53
C LEU A 22 -23.37 13.05 18.00
N LEU A 23 -23.97 12.31 18.94
CA LEU A 23 -23.72 12.53 20.37
C LEU A 23 -22.28 12.17 20.75
N ASN A 24 -21.73 11.10 20.17
CA ASN A 24 -20.33 10.73 20.39
C ASN A 24 -19.36 11.79 19.84
N ASP A 25 -19.63 12.32 18.64
CA ASP A 25 -18.86 13.40 18.02
C ASP A 25 -18.93 14.68 18.87
N LEU A 26 -20.11 15.03 19.38
CA LEU A 26 -20.29 16.17 20.29
C LEU A 26 -19.43 16.01 21.57
N LYS A 27 -19.40 14.81 22.16
CA LYS A 27 -18.51 14.51 23.30
C LYS A 27 -17.03 14.61 22.91
N ARG A 28 -16.65 14.24 21.69
CA ARG A 28 -15.27 14.35 21.17
C ARG A 28 -14.82 15.81 21.03
N VAL A 29 -15.72 16.74 20.68
CA VAL A 29 -15.39 18.18 20.61
C VAL A 29 -14.98 18.74 22.00
N GLN A 30 -15.44 18.13 23.10
CA GLN A 30 -15.05 18.51 24.46
C GLN A 30 -13.62 18.07 24.86
N VAL A 31 -13.01 17.17 24.09
CA VAL A 31 -11.72 16.53 24.43
C VAL A 31 -10.58 17.12 23.58
N LEU A 32 -9.52 17.53 24.25
CA LEU A 32 -8.26 18.07 23.69
C LEU A 32 -7.09 17.10 23.91
N GLY A 33 -7.24 15.83 23.55
CA GLY A 33 -6.17 14.83 23.61
C GLY A 33 -5.77 14.35 22.21
N THR A 34 -4.48 14.12 21.97
CA THR A 34 -3.98 13.57 20.68
C THR A 34 -2.97 12.45 20.91
N ALA A 35 -3.09 11.36 20.15
CA ALA A 35 -2.18 10.21 20.19
C ALA A 35 -1.67 9.86 18.79
N LEU A 36 -0.37 9.58 18.68
CA LEU A 36 0.28 9.13 17.45
C LEU A 36 0.85 7.72 17.67
N TYR A 37 0.36 6.75 16.90
CA TYR A 37 0.91 5.40 16.84
C TYR A 37 1.88 5.30 15.67
N VAL A 38 3.08 4.74 15.88
CA VAL A 38 4.14 4.65 14.87
C VAL A 38 4.59 3.21 14.69
N ALA A 39 4.59 2.75 13.44
CA ALA A 39 5.17 1.47 13.04
C ALA A 39 5.64 1.52 11.57
N ALA A 40 6.10 0.39 11.04
CA ALA A 40 6.77 0.36 9.75
C ALA A 40 5.82 0.13 8.56
N HIS A 41 4.86 -0.78 8.71
CA HIS A 41 4.06 -1.30 7.61
C HIS A 41 2.55 -1.15 7.83
N PRO A 42 1.76 -1.05 6.76
CA PRO A 42 0.34 -1.35 6.81
C PRO A 42 0.11 -2.77 7.34
N ASP A 43 -0.63 -2.92 8.45
CA ASP A 43 -0.93 -4.14 9.23
C ASP A 43 -0.22 -4.28 10.59
N ASP A 44 0.82 -3.48 10.85
CA ASP A 44 1.55 -3.50 12.12
C ASP A 44 0.75 -2.89 13.29
N GLU A 45 -0.29 -2.10 12.99
CA GLU A 45 -1.00 -1.35 14.00
C GLU A 45 -1.80 -2.24 14.96
N ASN A 46 -1.88 -1.81 16.23
CA ASN A 46 -2.84 -2.38 17.16
C ASN A 46 -4.22 -1.74 16.93
N THR A 47 -5.04 -2.35 16.05
CA THR A 47 -6.36 -1.82 15.66
C THR A 47 -7.31 -1.62 16.84
N ARG A 48 -7.25 -2.48 17.88
CA ARG A 48 -8.05 -2.34 19.10
C ARG A 48 -7.64 -1.11 19.90
N LEU A 49 -6.35 -0.91 20.09
CA LEU A 49 -5.86 0.27 20.77
C LEU A 49 -6.27 1.54 20.02
N LEU A 50 -6.09 1.60 18.70
CA LEU A 50 -6.52 2.75 17.90
C LEU A 50 -8.02 3.03 18.05
N ALA A 51 -8.86 2.00 17.94
CA ALA A 51 -10.31 2.12 18.12
C ALA A 51 -10.68 2.64 19.51
N SER A 52 -10.04 2.12 20.57
CA SER A 52 -10.29 2.57 21.94
C SER A 52 -9.80 4.01 22.19
N LEU A 53 -8.65 4.41 21.66
CA LEU A 53 -8.15 5.79 21.77
C LEU A 53 -9.09 6.79 21.07
N ALA A 54 -9.53 6.47 19.86
CA ALA A 54 -10.39 7.34 19.06
C ALA A 54 -11.83 7.46 19.61
N ASN A 55 -12.35 6.40 20.24
CA ASN A 55 -13.77 6.32 20.60
C ASN A 55 -14.04 6.31 22.11
N GLU A 56 -13.22 5.65 22.92
CA GLU A 56 -13.36 5.65 24.39
C GLU A 56 -12.75 6.92 24.96
N ALA A 57 -11.45 7.11 24.74
CA ALA A 57 -10.72 8.28 25.22
C ALA A 57 -11.11 9.55 24.43
N LYS A 58 -11.62 9.38 23.20
CA LYS A 58 -11.97 10.46 22.26
C LYS A 58 -10.78 11.32 21.87
N PHE A 59 -9.60 10.73 21.90
CA PHE A 59 -8.38 11.39 21.45
C PHE A 59 -8.40 11.46 19.93
N ARG A 60 -7.90 12.57 19.38
CA ARG A 60 -7.49 12.59 17.98
C ARG A 60 -6.37 11.57 17.83
N THR A 61 -6.63 10.50 17.08
CA THR A 61 -5.72 9.35 17.03
C THR A 61 -5.23 9.21 15.60
N ALA A 62 -3.93 9.01 15.41
CA ALA A 62 -3.33 8.82 14.10
C ALA A 62 -2.38 7.62 14.08
N TYR A 63 -2.32 6.94 12.95
CA TYR A 63 -1.30 5.95 12.65
C TYR A 63 -0.32 6.49 11.60
N LEU A 64 0.96 6.50 11.93
CA LEU A 64 2.06 6.73 11.00
C LEU A 64 2.70 5.39 10.66
N SER A 65 2.45 4.92 9.44
CA SER A 65 3.19 3.83 8.83
C SER A 65 4.38 4.43 8.08
N LEU A 66 5.61 4.06 8.40
CA LEU A 66 6.76 4.65 7.69
C LEU A 66 6.70 4.34 6.18
N THR A 67 6.28 3.13 5.81
CA THR A 67 6.19 2.68 4.41
C THR A 67 4.74 2.47 3.96
N ARG A 68 4.52 2.19 2.67
CA ARG A 68 3.22 1.79 2.12
C ARG A 68 3.08 0.27 1.96
N GLY A 69 4.02 -0.53 2.49
CA GLY A 69 3.98 -2.00 2.46
C GLY A 69 4.13 -2.61 1.07
N GLU A 70 4.71 -1.89 0.12
CA GLU A 70 4.85 -2.31 -1.27
C GLU A 70 5.79 -3.51 -1.48
N GLY A 71 6.67 -3.79 -0.51
CA GLY A 71 7.67 -4.87 -0.58
C GLY A 71 7.13 -6.25 -0.20
N GLY A 72 5.91 -6.31 0.34
CA GLY A 72 5.27 -7.54 0.80
C GLY A 72 4.59 -8.37 -0.29
N GLN A 73 3.81 -9.36 0.15
CA GLN A 73 3.05 -10.26 -0.73
C GLN A 73 1.60 -9.79 -0.90
N ASN A 74 0.96 -10.23 -1.99
CA ASN A 74 -0.44 -9.98 -2.31
C ASN A 74 -1.21 -11.31 -2.43
N LEU A 75 -2.25 -11.50 -1.62
CA LEU A 75 -3.10 -12.69 -1.65
C LEU A 75 -4.34 -12.56 -2.53
N ILE A 76 -4.70 -11.36 -2.98
CA ILE A 76 -5.97 -11.10 -3.67
C ILE A 76 -5.81 -10.87 -5.17
N GLY A 77 -4.58 -10.67 -5.66
CA GLY A 77 -4.31 -10.62 -7.09
C GLY A 77 -2.85 -10.35 -7.45
N PRO A 78 -2.57 -9.95 -8.70
CA PRO A 78 -1.22 -9.96 -9.27
C PRO A 78 -0.39 -8.72 -8.95
N GLU A 79 -0.96 -7.68 -8.35
CA GLU A 79 -0.23 -6.43 -8.09
C GLU A 79 0.87 -6.64 -7.05
N ILE A 80 2.07 -6.15 -7.37
CA ILE A 80 3.26 -6.17 -6.52
C ILE A 80 3.92 -4.80 -6.51
N GLY A 81 4.84 -4.56 -5.57
CA GLY A 81 5.63 -3.34 -5.54
C GLY A 81 4.74 -2.09 -5.49
N PRO A 82 5.04 -1.04 -6.29
CA PRO A 82 4.24 0.19 -6.36
C PRO A 82 2.72 -0.02 -6.35
N LEU A 83 2.21 -0.95 -7.16
CA LEU A 83 0.76 -1.16 -7.28
C LEU A 83 0.17 -1.78 -6.00
N LEU A 84 0.93 -2.64 -5.30
CA LEU A 84 0.53 -3.15 -3.99
C LEU A 84 0.52 -2.05 -2.93
N GLY A 85 1.47 -1.12 -2.96
CA GLY A 85 1.48 0.06 -2.08
C GLY A 85 0.22 0.92 -2.24
N VAL A 86 -0.31 1.04 -3.46
CA VAL A 86 -1.58 1.72 -3.74
C VAL A 86 -2.76 0.99 -3.09
N ILE A 87 -2.82 -0.34 -3.21
CA ILE A 87 -3.85 -1.17 -2.56
C ILE A 87 -3.80 -0.97 -1.04
N ARG A 88 -2.63 -1.19 -0.42
CA ARG A 88 -2.47 -1.12 1.05
C ARG A 88 -2.70 0.27 1.62
N THR A 89 -2.41 1.32 0.84
CA THR A 89 -2.79 2.69 1.20
C THR A 89 -4.30 2.80 1.38
N GLN A 90 -5.08 2.29 0.42
CA GLN A 90 -6.55 2.32 0.50
C GLN A 90 -7.12 1.35 1.53
N GLU A 91 -6.47 0.20 1.79
CA GLU A 91 -6.83 -0.72 2.87
C GLU A 91 -6.67 -0.05 4.24
N LEU A 92 -5.57 0.66 4.49
CA LEU A 92 -5.39 1.45 5.72
C LEU A 92 -6.40 2.57 5.84
N LEU A 93 -6.66 3.32 4.77
CA LEU A 93 -7.71 4.35 4.79
C LEU A 93 -9.10 3.74 5.07
N GLY A 94 -9.35 2.53 4.56
CA GLY A 94 -10.53 1.72 4.90
C GLY A 94 -10.60 1.35 6.37
N ALA A 95 -9.50 0.86 6.94
CA ALA A 95 -9.39 0.50 8.35
C ALA A 95 -9.64 1.71 9.26
N ARG A 96 -9.05 2.86 8.89
CA ARG A 96 -9.19 4.15 9.57
C ARG A 96 -10.61 4.70 9.56
N ARG A 97 -11.37 4.49 8.46
CA ARG A 97 -12.81 4.83 8.42
C ARG A 97 -13.65 4.02 9.40
N ILE A 98 -13.19 2.85 9.83
CA ILE A 98 -13.89 1.97 10.78
C ILE A 98 -13.48 2.30 12.22
N ASP A 99 -12.18 2.37 12.50
CA ASP A 99 -11.69 2.60 13.87
C ASP A 99 -11.72 4.08 14.29
N GLY A 100 -11.77 5.01 13.34
CA GLY A 100 -11.87 6.45 13.57
C GLY A 100 -10.53 7.17 13.75
N ALA A 101 -9.39 6.50 13.51
CA ALA A 101 -8.08 7.14 13.50
C ALA A 101 -7.73 7.75 12.12
N GLU A 102 -6.68 8.56 12.06
CA GLU A 102 -6.10 9.15 10.83
C GLU A 102 -4.93 8.32 10.30
N GLN A 103 -4.62 8.42 9.00
CA GLN A 103 -3.49 7.71 8.38
C GLN A 103 -2.44 8.69 7.84
N TYR A 104 -1.18 8.43 8.16
CA TYR A 104 -0.02 9.12 7.60
C TYR A 104 1.01 8.13 7.08
N PHE A 105 1.85 8.59 6.15
CA PHE A 105 2.98 7.87 5.61
C PHE A 105 4.22 8.75 5.58
N THR A 106 5.41 8.15 5.51
CA THR A 106 6.63 8.89 5.12
C THR A 106 6.98 8.61 3.65
N ARG A 107 8.12 9.13 3.20
CA ARG A 107 8.73 8.75 1.91
C ARG A 107 9.44 7.40 1.92
N ALA A 108 9.61 6.76 3.06
CA ALA A 108 10.32 5.47 3.14
C ALA A 108 9.66 4.42 2.23
N ARG A 109 10.50 3.65 1.53
CA ARG A 109 10.07 2.53 0.70
C ARG A 109 10.22 1.23 1.43
N ASP A 110 9.19 0.40 1.36
CA ASP A 110 9.33 -0.99 1.73
C ASP A 110 10.10 -1.72 0.62
N PHE A 111 11.40 -1.91 0.84
CA PHE A 111 12.29 -2.62 -0.09
C PHE A 111 12.30 -4.14 0.16
N GLY A 112 11.37 -4.66 0.98
CA GLY A 112 11.29 -6.05 1.36
C GLY A 112 11.90 -6.33 2.73
N TYR A 113 12.00 -7.61 3.07
CA TYR A 113 12.47 -8.02 4.38
C TYR A 113 13.94 -7.64 4.61
N SER A 114 14.21 -6.86 5.64
CA SER A 114 15.56 -6.58 6.15
C SER A 114 15.71 -7.18 7.53
N LYS A 115 16.91 -7.67 7.84
CA LYS A 115 17.30 -8.12 9.20
C LYS A 115 17.98 -7.03 10.01
N SER A 116 18.51 -6.00 9.33
CA SER A 116 19.38 -5.00 9.93
C SER A 116 18.70 -3.65 9.99
N VAL A 117 18.66 -3.09 11.20
CA VAL A 117 18.21 -1.71 11.41
C VAL A 117 19.15 -0.71 10.74
N ASP A 118 20.46 -0.96 10.76
CA ASP A 118 21.44 -0.05 10.18
C ASP A 118 21.37 -0.04 8.65
N GLU A 119 21.17 -1.21 8.04
CA GLU A 119 20.89 -1.32 6.60
C GLU A 119 19.61 -0.56 6.23
N THR A 120 18.56 -0.76 7.02
CA THR A 120 17.28 -0.09 6.80
C THR A 120 17.42 1.43 6.82
N LEU A 121 18.03 1.98 7.88
CA LEU A 121 18.19 3.43 8.02
C LEU A 121 19.11 4.02 6.95
N ALA A 122 20.14 3.28 6.51
CA ALA A 122 20.99 3.68 5.41
C ALA A 122 20.23 3.71 4.07
N LEU A 123 19.43 2.69 3.77
CA LEU A 123 18.65 2.62 2.53
C LEU A 123 17.53 3.67 2.49
N TRP A 124 16.87 3.93 3.62
CA TRP A 124 15.78 4.89 3.75
C TRP A 124 16.21 6.36 3.67
N ASP A 125 17.51 6.66 3.67
CA ASP A 125 18.01 8.02 3.87
C ASP A 125 17.46 8.58 5.20
N HIS A 126 18.06 8.08 6.29
CA HIS A 126 17.69 8.35 7.68
C HIS A 126 17.15 9.77 7.92
N ASP A 127 17.91 10.79 7.53
CA ASP A 127 17.60 12.18 7.87
C ASP A 127 16.32 12.67 7.20
N ARG A 128 16.04 12.23 5.96
CA ARG A 128 14.82 12.61 5.25
C ARG A 128 13.57 11.93 5.82
N VAL A 129 13.70 10.66 6.21
CA VAL A 129 12.58 9.94 6.86
C VAL A 129 12.34 10.46 8.28
N LEU A 130 13.39 10.83 9.01
CA LEU A 130 13.26 11.52 10.29
C LEU A 130 12.57 12.88 10.13
N ALA A 131 12.92 13.66 9.09
CA ALA A 131 12.26 14.94 8.80
C ALA A 131 10.75 14.77 8.55
N ASP A 132 10.33 13.76 7.78
CA ASP A 132 8.91 13.44 7.56
C ASP A 132 8.20 13.14 8.89
N ALA A 133 8.79 12.30 9.74
CA ALA A 133 8.23 11.95 11.04
C ALA A 133 8.11 13.17 11.97
N VAL A 134 9.14 14.01 12.04
CA VAL A 134 9.13 15.26 12.83
C VAL A 134 8.05 16.21 12.33
N PHE A 135 7.90 16.34 11.00
CA PHE A 135 6.90 17.21 10.41
C PHE A 135 5.47 16.76 10.78
N ILE A 136 5.23 15.45 10.79
CA ILE A 136 3.95 14.86 11.25
C ILE A 136 3.75 15.15 12.75
N VAL A 137 4.75 14.95 13.60
CA VAL A 137 4.64 15.25 15.04
C VAL A 137 4.31 16.74 15.28
N ARG A 138 4.98 17.67 14.58
CA ARG A 138 4.74 19.12 14.70
C ARG A 138 3.39 19.57 14.15
N THR A 139 2.87 18.87 13.14
CA THR A 139 1.56 19.15 12.53
C THR A 139 0.41 18.57 13.34
N LEU A 140 0.51 17.29 13.72
CA LEU A 140 -0.50 16.56 14.47
C LEU A 140 -0.54 17.00 15.95
N ARG A 141 0.62 17.37 16.51
CA ARG A 141 0.78 17.80 17.91
C ARG A 141 0.30 16.75 18.92
N PRO A 142 0.83 15.50 18.89
CA PRO A 142 0.41 14.45 19.80
C PRO A 142 0.83 14.74 21.24
N ASP A 143 -0.06 14.49 22.20
CA ASP A 143 0.31 14.45 23.61
C ASP A 143 1.08 13.16 23.93
N ILE A 144 0.76 12.04 23.25
CA ILE A 144 1.38 10.72 23.44
C ILE A 144 1.85 10.18 22.10
N ILE A 145 3.11 9.73 22.03
CA ILE A 145 3.63 8.93 20.92
C ILE A 145 3.76 7.47 21.38
N ILE A 146 3.29 6.54 20.56
CA ILE A 146 3.28 5.10 20.87
C ILE A 146 4.02 4.37 19.76
N THR A 147 5.08 3.63 20.09
CA THR A 147 5.74 2.74 19.14
C THR A 147 5.13 1.34 19.20
N ARG A 148 5.02 0.67 18.05
CA ARG A 148 4.67 -0.76 18.03
C ARG A 148 5.81 -1.62 18.51
N PHE A 149 7.03 -1.31 18.10
CA PHE A 149 8.19 -2.18 18.24
C PHE A 149 9.22 -1.65 19.25
N PRO A 150 10.06 -2.53 19.82
CA PRO A 150 11.12 -2.14 20.73
C PRO A 150 12.33 -1.54 19.97
N LEU A 151 13.29 -0.98 20.73
CA LEU A 151 14.50 -0.37 20.18
C LEU A 151 15.63 -1.38 19.95
N GLU A 152 15.58 -2.54 20.62
CA GLU A 152 16.58 -3.59 20.49
C GLU A 152 16.44 -4.36 19.16
N ALA A 153 17.56 -4.52 18.47
CA ALA A 153 17.65 -5.34 17.27
C ALA A 153 17.62 -6.85 17.61
N GLY A 154 17.34 -7.70 16.61
CA GLY A 154 17.53 -9.14 16.72
C GLY A 154 16.30 -9.97 17.14
N GLY A 155 15.11 -9.38 17.16
CA GLY A 155 13.86 -10.10 17.47
C GLY A 155 12.70 -9.83 16.51
N THR A 156 12.94 -9.07 15.43
CA THR A 156 11.92 -8.67 14.46
C THR A 156 12.57 -8.12 13.17
N HIS A 157 11.75 -7.70 12.21
CA HIS A 157 12.19 -7.10 10.95
C HIS A 157 13.01 -5.79 11.19
N GLY A 158 14.03 -5.53 10.38
CA GLY A 158 14.84 -4.30 10.40
C GLY A 158 14.01 -3.01 10.37
N HIS A 159 13.05 -2.92 9.44
CA HIS A 159 12.04 -1.84 9.36
C HIS A 159 11.29 -1.60 10.68
N HIS A 160 10.92 -2.66 11.41
CA HIS A 160 10.20 -2.52 12.68
C HIS A 160 11.05 -1.79 13.71
N THR A 161 12.31 -2.22 13.88
CA THR A 161 13.24 -1.60 14.82
C THR A 161 13.61 -0.18 14.38
N ALA A 162 13.83 0.03 13.07
CA ALA A 162 14.07 1.34 12.49
C ALA A 162 12.92 2.31 12.77
N SER A 163 11.66 1.85 12.65
CA SER A 163 10.48 2.68 12.92
C SER A 163 10.41 3.14 14.38
N ALA A 164 10.78 2.28 15.33
CA ALA A 164 10.82 2.63 16.74
C ALA A 164 11.94 3.66 17.04
N ARG A 165 13.12 3.50 16.43
CA ARG A 165 14.23 4.47 16.57
C ARG A 165 13.87 5.84 16.00
N ILE A 166 13.34 5.88 14.77
CA ILE A 166 12.86 7.12 14.15
C ILE A 166 11.79 7.79 15.01
N ALA A 167 10.87 7.05 15.63
CA ALA A 167 9.85 7.64 16.50
C ALA A 167 10.45 8.31 17.75
N VAL A 168 11.46 7.71 18.38
CA VAL A 168 12.16 8.28 19.55
C VAL A 168 12.99 9.49 19.17
N GLU A 169 13.66 9.44 18.02
CA GLU A 169 14.41 10.58 17.50
C GLU A 169 13.47 11.72 17.13
N ALA A 170 12.34 11.43 16.47
CA ALA A 170 11.32 12.42 16.13
C ALA A 170 10.70 13.06 17.37
N PHE A 171 10.48 12.29 18.45
CA PHE A 171 10.02 12.82 19.74
C PHE A 171 10.95 13.92 20.27
N THR A 172 12.27 13.72 20.14
CA THR A 172 13.28 14.68 20.59
C THR A 172 13.41 15.86 19.61
N ALA A 173 13.55 15.59 18.32
CA ALA A 173 13.76 16.59 17.29
C ALA A 173 12.54 17.51 17.08
N ALA A 174 11.31 17.01 17.29
CA ALA A 174 10.11 17.83 17.20
C ALA A 174 10.08 18.98 18.22
N ALA A 175 10.78 18.84 19.36
CA ALA A 175 10.92 19.87 20.37
C ALA A 175 12.13 20.79 20.17
N ASP A 176 13.06 20.46 19.28
CA ASP A 176 14.26 21.27 19.01
C ASP A 176 13.97 22.39 17.99
N PRO A 177 14.01 23.67 18.38
CA PRO A 177 13.78 24.79 17.46
C PRO A 177 14.85 24.93 16.36
N LYS A 178 15.98 24.22 16.45
CA LYS A 178 17.03 24.23 15.40
C LYS A 178 16.75 23.24 14.28
N PHE A 179 16.02 22.16 14.55
CA PHE A 179 15.64 21.18 13.54
C PHE A 179 14.47 21.75 12.73
N HIS A 180 14.68 22.05 11.44
CA HIS A 180 13.70 22.74 10.58
C HIS A 180 13.03 23.96 11.26
N PRO A 181 13.76 25.08 11.45
CA PRO A 181 13.30 26.27 12.19
C PRO A 181 12.02 26.91 11.64
N GLU A 182 11.67 26.62 10.40
CA GLU A 182 10.47 27.09 9.72
C GLU A 182 9.18 26.40 10.21
N TRP A 183 9.26 25.27 10.92
CA TRP A 183 8.11 24.55 11.45
C TRP A 183 7.90 24.80 12.94
N PRO A 184 6.68 25.12 13.41
CA PRO A 184 6.40 25.30 14.83
C PRO A 184 6.75 24.06 15.65
N VAL A 185 7.56 24.23 16.70
CA VAL A 185 7.95 23.13 17.59
C VAL A 185 6.77 22.54 18.35
N TRP A 186 6.88 21.26 18.69
CA TRP A 186 5.93 20.57 19.56
C TRP A 186 6.65 19.54 20.42
N GLN A 187 6.41 19.59 21.73
CA GLN A 187 6.90 18.60 22.68
C GLN A 187 5.73 17.72 23.12
N ALA A 188 5.75 16.45 22.69
CA ALA A 188 4.82 15.46 23.23
C ALA A 188 5.12 15.23 24.72
N LYS A 189 4.09 14.90 25.51
CA LYS A 189 4.22 14.66 26.96
C LYS A 189 5.08 13.45 27.25
N ARG A 190 4.95 12.40 26.42
CA ARG A 190 5.69 11.15 26.54
C ARG A 190 5.71 10.34 25.25
N ILE A 191 6.69 9.45 25.18
CA ILE A 191 6.75 8.37 24.21
C ILE A 191 6.84 7.02 24.94
N VAL A 192 6.05 6.05 24.47
CA VAL A 192 5.94 4.72 25.08
C VAL A 192 5.97 3.62 24.03
N TRP A 193 6.35 2.41 24.43
CA TRP A 193 6.30 1.21 23.61
C TRP A 193 5.08 0.33 23.99
N ASN A 194 4.19 0.02 23.03
CA ASN A 194 3.06 -0.88 23.23
C ASN A 194 3.49 -2.35 23.08
N ALA A 195 3.65 -3.06 24.19
CA ALA A 195 4.08 -4.46 24.22
C ALA A 195 2.90 -5.45 24.09
N TRP A 196 3.06 -6.50 23.28
CA TRP A 196 1.96 -7.42 22.91
C TRP A 196 2.25 -8.91 23.09
N SER A 197 3.50 -9.36 23.10
CA SER A 197 3.82 -10.79 23.24
C SER A 197 4.00 -11.18 24.71
N PRO A 198 3.51 -12.36 25.16
CA PRO A 198 3.63 -12.81 26.55
C PRO A 198 5.05 -12.70 27.12
N ASP A 199 6.07 -13.14 26.38
CA ASP A 199 7.47 -13.09 26.82
C ASP A 199 7.99 -11.67 27.05
N ARG A 200 7.50 -10.70 26.26
CA ARG A 200 7.87 -9.28 26.40
C ARG A 200 7.08 -8.63 27.53
N MET A 201 5.79 -8.96 27.66
CA MET A 201 4.96 -8.49 28.77
C MET A 201 5.47 -8.98 30.12
N ALA A 202 6.02 -10.20 30.19
CA ALA A 202 6.65 -10.74 31.40
C ALA A 202 7.95 -10.02 31.81
N LYS A 203 8.54 -9.19 30.94
CA LYS A 203 9.83 -8.51 31.12
C LYS A 203 9.71 -7.00 30.98
N LEU A 204 8.53 -6.45 31.23
CA LEU A 204 8.32 -5.00 31.17
C LEU A 204 9.15 -4.29 32.26
N PRO A 205 9.80 -3.16 31.92
CA PRO A 205 10.57 -2.40 32.90
C PRO A 205 9.66 -1.72 33.93
N ASP A 206 10.25 -1.37 35.07
CA ASP A 206 9.58 -0.55 36.09
C ASP A 206 9.06 0.77 35.47
N GLY A 207 7.89 1.22 35.94
CA GLY A 207 7.22 2.40 35.39
C GLY A 207 6.36 2.11 34.15
N SER A 208 6.26 0.85 33.72
CA SER A 208 5.27 0.45 32.73
C SER A 208 3.84 0.63 33.26
N VAL A 209 2.94 1.08 32.39
CA VAL A 209 1.53 1.35 32.73
C VAL A 209 0.58 0.59 31.81
N GLN A 210 -0.69 0.54 32.21
CA GLN A 210 -1.71 -0.22 31.50
C GLN A 210 -2.88 0.65 31.06
N TRP A 211 -3.58 0.19 30.02
CA TRP A 211 -4.88 0.69 29.62
C TRP A 211 -5.76 -0.51 29.28
N ASP A 212 -6.95 -0.56 29.87
CA ASP A 212 -7.95 -1.50 29.40
C ASP A 212 -8.46 -0.99 28.05
N SER A 213 -8.48 -1.84 27.02
CA SER A 213 -9.00 -1.49 25.68
C SER A 213 -10.21 -2.34 25.28
N SER A 214 -10.80 -3.06 26.25
CA SER A 214 -11.92 -3.99 26.03
C SER A 214 -13.29 -3.40 26.31
N GLN A 215 -13.39 -2.08 26.42
CA GLN A 215 -14.67 -1.44 26.73
C GLN A 215 -15.71 -1.68 25.64
N TYR A 216 -16.96 -1.69 26.10
CA TYR A 216 -18.15 -1.70 25.28
C TYR A 216 -18.79 -0.31 25.29
N SER A 217 -18.99 0.27 24.10
CA SER A 217 -19.69 1.55 23.97
C SER A 217 -21.19 1.29 23.95
N GLY A 218 -21.86 1.48 25.09
CA GLY A 218 -23.32 1.38 25.17
C GLY A 218 -24.06 2.39 24.28
N LEU A 219 -23.40 3.47 23.88
CA LEU A 219 -23.95 4.45 22.94
C LEU A 219 -23.90 3.94 21.50
N LEU A 220 -22.80 3.34 21.09
CA LEU A 220 -22.56 2.95 19.69
C LEU A 220 -22.90 1.49 19.40
N GLY A 221 -23.11 0.69 20.46
CA GLY A 221 -23.60 -0.69 20.37
C GLY A 221 -22.53 -1.75 20.15
N TYR A 222 -21.24 -1.40 20.17
CA TYR A 222 -20.12 -2.30 19.92
C TYR A 222 -19.00 -2.16 20.95
N SER A 223 -18.20 -3.22 21.10
CA SER A 223 -16.91 -3.24 21.78
C SER A 223 -15.78 -2.83 20.84
N TYR A 224 -14.68 -2.35 21.41
CA TYR A 224 -13.50 -2.01 20.61
C TYR A 224 -12.81 -3.23 20.02
N GLY A 225 -13.04 -4.44 20.56
CA GLY A 225 -12.61 -5.70 19.96
C GLY A 225 -13.37 -6.05 18.67
N GLU A 226 -14.67 -5.73 18.59
CA GLU A 226 -15.47 -5.89 17.36
C GLU A 226 -15.01 -4.92 16.26
N LEU A 227 -14.89 -3.63 16.59
CA LEU A 227 -14.35 -2.63 15.63
C LEU A 227 -12.94 -2.98 15.17
N ALA A 228 -12.09 -3.47 16.09
CA ALA A 228 -10.72 -3.89 15.76
C ALA A 228 -10.69 -5.01 14.72
N ALA A 229 -11.61 -5.96 14.81
CA ALA A 229 -11.70 -7.08 13.88
C ALA A 229 -12.18 -6.62 12.50
N GLU A 230 -13.16 -5.71 12.43
CA GLU A 230 -13.62 -5.12 11.17
C GLU A 230 -12.54 -4.26 10.50
N SER A 231 -11.86 -3.41 11.28
CA SER A 231 -10.74 -2.58 10.85
C SER A 231 -9.60 -3.46 10.31
N ARG A 232 -9.17 -4.47 11.08
CA ARG A 232 -8.12 -5.40 10.67
C ARG A 232 -8.49 -6.19 9.41
N SER A 233 -9.76 -6.51 9.23
CA SER A 233 -10.25 -7.23 8.05
C SER A 233 -10.23 -6.41 6.75
N GLN A 234 -9.87 -5.13 6.80
CA GLN A 234 -9.59 -4.33 5.60
C GLN A 234 -8.23 -4.65 4.97
N HIS A 235 -7.29 -5.25 5.70
CA HIS A 235 -6.00 -5.73 5.20
C HIS A 235 -6.13 -7.02 4.39
N LYS A 236 -6.97 -6.98 3.34
CA LYS A 236 -7.35 -8.16 2.54
C LYS A 236 -6.19 -8.68 1.71
N SER A 237 -5.36 -7.78 1.17
CA SER A 237 -4.14 -8.15 0.45
C SER A 237 -3.20 -9.02 1.29
N GLN A 238 -3.25 -8.90 2.63
CA GLN A 238 -2.47 -9.69 3.59
C GLN A 238 -3.18 -10.96 4.08
N GLY A 239 -4.49 -11.08 3.84
CA GLY A 239 -5.30 -12.16 4.38
C GLY A 239 -5.54 -12.04 5.88
N PHE A 240 -5.59 -10.81 6.40
CA PHE A 240 -5.73 -10.52 7.84
C PHE A 240 -7.18 -10.43 8.31
N GLY A 241 -8.10 -11.11 7.61
CA GLY A 241 -9.48 -11.25 8.06
C GLY A 241 -9.54 -11.80 9.49
N ALA A 242 -10.28 -11.13 10.37
CA ALA A 242 -10.32 -11.43 11.79
C ALA A 242 -11.77 -11.60 12.26
N ALA A 243 -12.01 -12.62 13.09
CA ALA A 243 -13.27 -12.75 13.80
C ALA A 243 -13.34 -11.68 14.91
N PRO A 244 -14.54 -11.15 15.23
CA PRO A 244 -14.73 -10.34 16.41
C PRO A 244 -14.26 -11.05 17.67
N VAL A 245 -13.57 -10.30 18.52
CA VAL A 245 -13.07 -10.82 19.80
C VAL A 245 -13.75 -10.06 20.92
N HIS A 246 -14.45 -10.80 21.80
CA HIS A 246 -15.26 -10.25 22.89
C HIS A 246 -14.59 -10.39 24.26
N ASP A 247 -13.36 -10.88 24.32
CA ASP A 247 -12.61 -11.02 25.57
C ASP A 247 -11.99 -9.69 26.03
N GLY A 248 -11.69 -9.64 27.33
CA GLY A 248 -10.98 -8.52 27.94
C GLY A 248 -9.54 -8.42 27.42
N SER A 249 -9.05 -7.21 27.17
CA SER A 249 -7.70 -6.96 26.66
C SER A 249 -7.09 -5.74 27.34
N ILE A 250 -6.02 -6.00 28.10
CA ILE A 250 -5.20 -4.98 28.73
C ILE A 250 -3.99 -4.71 27.86
N GLU A 251 -3.84 -3.46 27.46
CA GLU A 251 -2.69 -2.95 26.73
C GLU A 251 -1.60 -2.53 27.71
N ASN A 252 -0.35 -2.88 27.39
CA ASN A 252 0.81 -2.59 28.23
C ASN A 252 1.75 -1.60 27.54
N PHE A 253 2.24 -0.63 28.29
CA PHE A 253 3.06 0.46 27.78
C PHE A 253 4.33 0.62 28.60
N ALA A 254 5.49 0.37 28.00
CA ALA A 254 6.79 0.64 28.60
C ALA A 254 7.24 2.08 28.28
N PRO A 255 7.79 2.84 29.25
CA PRO A 255 8.28 4.19 28.99
C PRO A 255 9.52 4.17 28.08
N LEU A 256 9.56 5.06 27.08
CA LEU A 256 10.73 5.31 26.24
C LEU A 256 11.30 6.74 26.43
N GLY A 257 10.49 7.69 26.90
CA GLY A 257 10.92 9.05 27.17
C GLY A 257 9.78 10.00 27.58
N GLY A 258 10.13 11.18 28.07
CA GLY A 258 9.19 12.20 28.56
C GLY A 258 8.73 11.98 30.00
N ASP A 259 7.58 12.55 30.36
CA ASP A 259 7.07 12.55 31.72
C ASP A 259 6.57 11.15 32.15
N ALA A 260 7.07 10.68 33.29
CA ALA A 260 6.66 9.42 33.88
C ALA A 260 5.15 9.37 34.17
N ALA A 261 4.56 8.18 34.01
CA ALA A 261 3.21 7.85 34.42
C ALA A 261 3.24 6.69 35.41
N LYS A 262 2.25 6.60 36.30
CA LYS A 262 2.15 5.55 37.32
C LYS A 262 0.97 4.62 37.10
N LYS A 263 -0.15 5.15 36.58
CA LYS A 263 -1.38 4.38 36.40
C LYS A 263 -1.75 4.16 34.95
N SER A 264 -1.60 5.20 34.11
CA SER A 264 -2.07 5.17 32.72
C SER A 264 -1.27 6.14 31.87
N ILE A 265 -1.16 5.85 30.57
CA ILE A 265 -0.52 6.72 29.58
C ILE A 265 -1.17 8.11 29.47
N PHE A 266 -2.35 8.34 30.06
CA PHE A 266 -3.03 9.66 30.08
C PHE A 266 -2.67 10.53 31.29
N GLU A 267 -1.94 10.01 32.28
CA GLU A 267 -1.71 10.71 33.54
C GLU A 267 -0.98 12.04 33.32
N GLY A 268 -1.47 13.13 33.94
CA GLY A 268 -0.88 14.46 33.80
C GLY A 268 -1.14 15.17 32.47
N ILE A 269 -2.01 14.64 31.61
CA ILE A 269 -2.51 15.33 30.41
C ILE A 269 -3.87 15.95 30.76
N ASP A 270 -3.96 17.29 30.75
CA ASP A 270 -5.26 17.97 30.78
C ASP A 270 -5.92 17.80 29.41
N THR A 271 -7.04 17.11 29.35
CA THR A 271 -7.80 16.87 28.12
C THR A 271 -8.97 17.83 27.96
N THR A 272 -9.11 18.80 28.85
CA THR A 272 -10.24 19.75 28.87
C THR A 272 -9.88 21.05 28.16
N TRP A 273 -10.89 21.87 27.90
CA TRP A 273 -10.70 23.20 27.34
C TRP A 273 -9.94 24.17 28.26
N LYS A 274 -9.66 23.83 29.52
CA LYS A 274 -8.79 24.64 30.41
C LYS A 274 -7.38 24.87 29.85
N ARG A 275 -6.92 24.04 28.91
CA ARG A 275 -5.69 24.26 28.13
C ARG A 275 -5.70 25.55 27.31
N VAL A 276 -6.88 26.11 27.00
CA VAL A 276 -7.04 27.27 26.11
C VAL A 276 -7.59 28.44 26.92
N PRO A 277 -6.77 29.47 27.20
CA PRO A 277 -7.25 30.65 27.92
C PRO A 277 -8.47 31.30 27.25
N GLY A 278 -9.49 31.63 28.05
CA GLY A 278 -10.72 32.29 27.59
C GLY A 278 -11.79 31.35 27.01
N SER A 279 -11.60 30.03 27.04
CA SER A 279 -12.55 29.06 26.48
C SER A 279 -13.73 28.70 27.40
N ASP A 280 -13.85 29.27 28.60
CA ASP A 280 -14.87 28.87 29.59
C ASP A 280 -16.29 28.94 29.04
N ALA A 281 -16.61 30.02 28.32
CA ALA A 281 -17.92 30.19 27.67
C ALA A 281 -18.17 29.13 26.60
N PHE A 282 -17.15 28.79 25.80
CA PHE A 282 -17.24 27.72 24.80
C PHE A 282 -17.46 26.35 25.45
N ALA A 283 -16.68 26.02 26.48
CA ALA A 283 -16.79 24.77 27.21
C ALA A 283 -18.17 24.61 27.87
N ALA A 284 -18.71 25.68 28.46
CA ALA A 284 -20.06 25.69 29.04
C ALA A 284 -21.15 25.43 27.98
N LEU A 285 -21.01 26.00 26.79
CA LEU A 285 -21.93 25.78 25.66
C LEU A 285 -21.89 24.33 25.15
N LEU A 286 -20.71 23.70 25.09
CA LEU A 286 -20.61 22.27 24.73
C LEU A 286 -21.28 21.38 25.78
N THR A 287 -21.02 21.63 27.07
CA THR A 287 -21.67 20.88 28.17
C THR A 287 -23.18 21.02 28.12
N LYS A 288 -23.68 22.24 27.85
CA LYS A 288 -25.11 22.47 27.64
C LYS A 288 -25.64 21.67 26.44
N ALA A 289 -24.94 21.72 25.31
CA ALA A 289 -25.33 20.98 24.11
C ALA A 289 -25.40 19.46 24.35
N VAL A 290 -24.45 18.88 25.11
CA VAL A 290 -24.47 17.46 25.48
C VAL A 290 -25.68 17.12 26.33
N ASN A 291 -25.97 17.93 27.35
CA ASN A 291 -27.08 17.69 28.28
C ASN A 291 -28.45 17.83 27.62
N GLU A 292 -28.57 18.69 26.62
CA GLU A 292 -29.83 18.94 25.89
C GLU A 292 -30.00 18.06 24.64
N PHE A 293 -28.98 17.26 24.28
CA PHE A 293 -28.99 16.50 23.03
C PHE A 293 -30.09 15.44 23.02
N GLN A 294 -30.90 15.44 21.96
CA GLN A 294 -31.96 14.46 21.73
C GLN A 294 -31.59 13.60 20.52
N VAL A 295 -31.34 12.31 20.73
CA VAL A 295 -30.91 11.36 19.69
C VAL A 295 -31.92 11.25 18.54
N ASP A 296 -33.21 11.36 18.86
CA ASP A 296 -34.33 11.36 17.92
C ASP A 296 -34.65 12.75 17.33
N ALA A 297 -34.09 13.82 17.90
CA ALA A 297 -34.23 15.19 17.42
C ALA A 297 -32.93 16.03 17.46
N PRO A 298 -31.84 15.61 16.79
CA PRO A 298 -30.53 16.29 16.88
C PRO A 298 -30.56 17.76 16.46
N ALA A 299 -31.48 18.13 15.58
CA ALA A 299 -31.64 19.50 15.11
C ALA A 299 -31.96 20.52 16.22
N LYS A 300 -32.51 20.06 17.36
CA LYS A 300 -32.76 20.92 18.53
C LYS A 300 -31.48 21.45 19.16
N SER A 301 -30.34 20.80 18.94
CA SER A 301 -29.04 21.21 19.47
C SER A 301 -28.40 22.35 18.68
N ILE A 302 -28.82 22.57 17.42
CA ILE A 302 -28.19 23.53 16.49
C ILE A 302 -28.07 24.94 17.08
N PRO A 303 -29.08 25.54 17.72
CA PRO A 303 -28.95 26.87 18.31
C PRO A 303 -27.79 26.96 19.32
N THR A 304 -27.65 25.98 20.21
CA THR A 304 -26.55 25.94 21.19
C THR A 304 -25.20 25.68 20.50
N LEU A 305 -25.16 24.81 19.48
CA LEU A 305 -23.94 24.54 18.71
C LEU A 305 -23.47 25.77 17.91
N LEU A 306 -24.38 26.59 17.36
CA LEU A 306 -24.02 27.84 16.67
C LEU A 306 -23.43 28.87 17.65
N LEU A 307 -23.97 28.96 18.87
CA LEU A 307 -23.37 29.78 19.92
C LEU A 307 -21.96 29.29 20.27
N ALA A 308 -21.78 27.97 20.38
CA ALA A 308 -20.46 27.38 20.62
C ALA A 308 -19.49 27.68 19.46
N PHE A 309 -19.96 27.56 18.22
CA PHE A 309 -19.18 27.87 17.02
C PHE A 309 -18.69 29.32 17.02
N GLU A 310 -19.57 30.26 17.34
CA GLU A 310 -19.19 31.68 17.46
C GLU A 310 -18.22 31.94 18.61
N ALA A 311 -18.41 31.29 19.75
CA ALA A 311 -17.50 31.40 20.88
C ALA A 311 -16.09 30.90 20.51
N LEU A 312 -15.98 29.72 19.87
CA LEU A 312 -14.71 29.18 19.40
C LEU A 312 -14.07 30.06 18.32
N ARG A 313 -14.87 30.58 17.37
CA ARG A 313 -14.40 31.47 16.30
C ARG A 313 -13.77 32.75 16.86
N LYS A 314 -14.29 33.28 17.98
CA LYS A 314 -13.78 34.46 18.66
C LYS A 314 -12.53 34.22 19.51
N LEU A 315 -12.20 32.96 19.84
CA LEU A 315 -10.97 32.67 20.58
C LEU A 315 -9.72 33.08 19.77
N PRO A 316 -8.63 33.50 20.42
CA PRO A 316 -7.35 33.71 19.76
C PRO A 316 -6.87 32.46 19.01
N ALA A 317 -5.95 32.64 18.06
CA ALA A 317 -5.28 31.52 17.40
C ALA A 317 -4.67 30.59 18.45
N ASN A 318 -4.97 29.31 18.35
CA ASN A 318 -4.47 28.28 19.25
C ASN A 318 -4.40 26.94 18.51
N PRO A 319 -3.72 25.92 19.08
CA PRO A 319 -3.47 24.68 18.38
C PRO A 319 -4.70 23.89 17.92
N TRP A 320 -5.85 24.06 18.59
CA TRP A 320 -7.05 23.25 18.35
C TRP A 320 -8.15 23.99 17.60
N LYS A 321 -8.05 25.32 17.44
CA LYS A 321 -9.14 26.15 16.94
C LYS A 321 -9.68 25.69 15.59
N GLU A 322 -8.83 25.62 14.57
CA GLU A 322 -9.25 25.31 13.20
C GLU A 322 -9.81 23.88 13.08
N GLN A 323 -9.14 22.92 13.73
CA GLN A 323 -9.64 21.55 13.83
C GLN A 323 -11.02 21.48 14.46
N LYS A 324 -11.19 22.10 15.64
CA LYS A 324 -12.44 22.03 16.40
C LYS A 324 -13.56 22.83 15.73
N LEU A 325 -13.24 23.87 14.97
CA LEU A 325 -14.20 24.56 14.09
C LEU A 325 -14.67 23.64 12.97
N ALA A 326 -13.78 22.90 12.32
CA ALA A 326 -14.15 21.92 11.29
C ALA A 326 -15.04 20.81 11.87
N GLU A 327 -14.64 20.19 12.99
CA GLU A 327 -15.44 19.17 13.70
C GLU A 327 -16.84 19.69 14.07
N LEU A 328 -16.92 20.90 14.64
CA LEU A 328 -18.19 21.50 15.04
C LEU A 328 -19.07 21.87 13.83
N THR A 329 -18.46 22.26 12.72
CA THR A 329 -19.19 22.57 11.47
C THR A 329 -19.83 21.32 10.88
N GLU A 330 -19.09 20.20 10.82
CA GLU A 330 -19.64 18.91 10.40
C GLU A 330 -20.72 18.41 11.37
N LEU A 331 -20.54 18.61 12.68
CA LEU A 331 -21.55 18.26 13.67
C LEU A 331 -22.86 19.05 13.49
N ILE A 332 -22.77 20.37 13.24
CA ILE A 332 -23.95 21.20 12.92
C ILE A 332 -24.64 20.69 11.65
N ALA A 333 -23.87 20.34 10.62
CA ALA A 333 -24.41 19.80 9.37
C ALA A 333 -25.13 18.46 9.58
N GLY A 334 -24.51 17.56 10.36
CA GLY A 334 -25.07 16.27 10.74
C GLY A 334 -26.36 16.40 11.56
N CYS A 335 -26.38 17.30 12.55
CA CYS A 335 -27.58 17.60 13.35
C CYS A 335 -28.74 18.14 12.51
N ALA A 336 -28.43 18.90 11.46
CA ALA A 336 -29.42 19.40 10.50
C ALA A 336 -29.87 18.34 9.48
N GLY A 337 -29.23 17.17 9.46
CA GLY A 337 -29.41 16.17 8.41
C GLY A 337 -29.09 16.74 7.02
N LEU A 338 -28.16 17.70 6.92
CA LEU A 338 -27.77 18.29 5.64
C LEU A 338 -27.19 17.20 4.74
N PHE A 339 -27.70 17.11 3.52
CA PHE A 339 -27.14 16.28 2.46
C PHE A 339 -26.63 17.21 1.36
N LEU A 340 -25.31 17.26 1.23
CA LEU A 340 -24.58 18.08 0.27
C LEU A 340 -23.77 17.15 -0.63
N GLU A 341 -24.00 17.22 -1.92
CA GLU A 341 -23.35 16.36 -2.92
C GLU A 341 -22.94 17.21 -4.12
N ALA A 342 -21.81 16.85 -4.73
CA ALA A 342 -21.39 17.35 -6.02
C ALA A 342 -20.98 16.16 -6.90
N SER A 343 -21.48 16.13 -8.13
CA SER A 343 -21.19 15.03 -9.06
C SER A 343 -20.92 15.49 -10.48
N ALA A 344 -20.00 14.83 -11.17
CA ALA A 344 -19.81 15.00 -12.62
C ALA A 344 -20.63 13.97 -13.41
N ASP A 345 -20.89 14.28 -14.68
CA ASP A 345 -21.52 13.39 -15.66
C ASP A 345 -20.56 12.32 -16.22
N SER A 346 -19.25 12.53 -16.06
CA SER A 346 -18.20 11.61 -16.47
C SER A 346 -17.22 11.34 -15.34
N TRP A 347 -16.73 10.11 -15.26
CA TRP A 347 -15.71 9.71 -14.28
C TRP A 347 -14.29 10.16 -14.65
N SER A 348 -14.06 10.63 -15.87
CA SER A 348 -12.79 11.25 -16.23
C SER A 348 -12.91 12.36 -17.25
N THR A 349 -11.86 13.17 -17.29
CA THR A 349 -11.67 14.31 -18.17
C THR A 349 -10.18 14.46 -18.48
N THR A 350 -9.81 15.46 -19.27
CA THR A 350 -8.41 15.81 -19.57
C THR A 350 -8.07 17.21 -19.07
N PRO A 351 -6.79 17.53 -18.83
CA PRO A 351 -6.37 18.90 -18.48
C PRO A 351 -6.99 19.98 -19.37
N GLY A 352 -7.50 21.06 -18.76
CA GLY A 352 -8.09 22.21 -19.46
C GLY A 352 -9.49 21.97 -20.06
N ALA A 353 -10.02 20.75 -19.98
CA ALA A 353 -11.37 20.47 -20.45
C ALA A 353 -12.43 21.06 -19.50
N LYS A 354 -13.53 21.54 -20.07
CA LYS A 354 -14.70 21.98 -19.31
C LYS A 354 -15.46 20.78 -18.75
N VAL A 355 -15.74 20.81 -17.45
CA VAL A 355 -16.49 19.79 -16.72
C VAL A 355 -17.74 20.41 -16.13
N LYS A 356 -18.87 19.73 -16.31
CA LYS A 356 -20.13 20.10 -15.71
C LYS A 356 -20.32 19.37 -14.39
N LEU A 357 -20.42 20.13 -13.30
CA LEU A 357 -20.73 19.61 -11.97
C LEU A 357 -22.20 19.87 -11.63
N SER A 358 -22.91 18.81 -11.27
CA SER A 358 -24.25 18.85 -10.69
C SER A 358 -24.11 18.91 -9.17
N VAL A 359 -24.59 19.99 -8.58
CA VAL A 359 -24.55 20.22 -7.12
C VAL A 359 -25.94 20.05 -6.53
N PHE A 360 -26.02 19.31 -5.43
CA PHE A 360 -27.25 19.01 -4.72
C PHE A 360 -27.13 19.42 -3.25
N ALA A 361 -28.11 20.18 -2.75
CA ALA A 361 -28.20 20.57 -1.36
C ALA A 361 -29.61 20.31 -0.81
N LEU A 362 -29.70 19.56 0.29
CA LEU A 362 -30.97 19.21 0.93
C LEU A 362 -30.87 19.35 2.44
N ASN A 363 -31.79 20.13 3.02
CA ASN A 363 -32.05 20.16 4.45
C ASN A 363 -33.16 19.16 4.79
N ARG A 364 -32.89 18.22 5.69
CA ARG A 364 -33.86 17.17 6.10
C ARG A 364 -34.49 17.45 7.47
N SER A 365 -34.03 18.49 8.17
CA SER A 365 -34.50 18.86 9.51
C SER A 365 -35.40 20.09 9.50
N THR A 366 -35.88 20.47 10.69
CA THR A 366 -36.61 21.71 10.94
C THR A 366 -35.69 22.92 11.17
N ALA A 367 -34.36 22.74 11.07
CA ALA A 367 -33.41 23.84 11.23
C ALA A 367 -33.60 24.89 10.12
N SER A 368 -33.56 26.16 10.50
CA SER A 368 -33.59 27.26 9.53
C SER A 368 -32.19 27.45 8.96
N LEU A 369 -32.01 27.03 7.71
CA LEU A 369 -30.74 27.10 7.00
C LEU A 369 -30.93 27.83 5.66
N LYS A 370 -29.96 28.69 5.34
CA LYS A 370 -29.87 29.35 4.04
C LYS A 370 -28.53 29.01 3.41
N LEU A 371 -28.56 28.64 2.14
CA LEU A 371 -27.38 28.48 1.31
C LEU A 371 -27.07 29.87 0.73
N GLU A 372 -25.97 30.46 1.17
CA GLU A 372 -25.54 31.80 0.74
C GLU A 372 -24.83 31.76 -0.60
N SER A 373 -23.99 30.74 -0.83
CA SER A 373 -23.31 30.52 -2.10
C SER A 373 -22.78 29.11 -2.21
N VAL A 374 -22.70 28.60 -3.44
CA VAL A 374 -21.90 27.43 -3.80
C VAL A 374 -20.73 27.91 -4.64
N LYS A 375 -19.51 27.48 -4.29
CA LYS A 375 -18.28 27.85 -5.01
C LYS A 375 -17.46 26.63 -5.38
N VAL A 376 -16.79 26.71 -6.51
CA VAL A 376 -15.67 25.84 -6.87
C VAL A 376 -14.52 26.74 -7.27
N LEU A 377 -13.29 26.33 -7.00
CA LEU A 377 -12.10 27.07 -7.43
C LEU A 377 -12.23 27.43 -8.92
N ASN A 378 -12.04 28.71 -9.26
CA ASN A 378 -12.10 29.25 -10.62
C ASN A 378 -13.47 29.15 -11.35
N ALA A 379 -14.59 28.96 -10.65
CA ALA A 379 -15.94 29.01 -11.23
C ALA A 379 -16.86 30.06 -10.59
N SER A 380 -17.93 30.41 -11.30
CA SER A 380 -18.94 31.38 -10.84
C SER A 380 -19.77 30.85 -9.66
N ASN A 381 -20.16 31.74 -8.75
CA ASN A 381 -20.99 31.38 -7.60
C ASN A 381 -22.44 31.09 -8.03
N ALA A 382 -23.06 30.05 -7.47
CA ALA A 382 -24.51 29.87 -7.57
C ALA A 382 -25.27 30.83 -6.64
N ALA A 383 -26.50 31.20 -7.02
CA ALA A 383 -27.35 32.14 -6.29
C ALA A 383 -27.77 31.61 -4.91
N ALA A 384 -27.96 32.54 -3.96
CA ALA A 384 -28.42 32.22 -2.62
C ALA A 384 -29.84 31.62 -2.63
N SER A 385 -30.08 30.62 -1.78
CA SER A 385 -31.39 29.97 -1.65
C SER A 385 -31.68 29.56 -0.22
N VAL A 386 -32.95 29.61 0.19
CA VAL A 386 -33.39 29.07 1.47
C VAL A 386 -33.49 27.54 1.35
N LEU A 387 -32.91 26.80 2.30
CA LEU A 387 -32.98 25.35 2.33
C LEU A 387 -34.23 24.90 3.08
N GLU A 388 -35.36 24.89 2.38
CA GLU A 388 -36.62 24.36 2.89
C GLU A 388 -36.53 22.86 3.19
N ARG A 389 -37.15 22.45 4.30
CA ARG A 389 -37.16 21.05 4.72
C ARG A 389 -37.72 20.14 3.63
N GLY A 390 -36.96 19.13 3.25
CA GLY A 390 -37.36 18.11 2.27
C GLY A 390 -37.38 18.58 0.83
N LYS A 391 -37.05 19.85 0.54
CA LYS A 391 -36.99 20.38 -0.83
C LYS A 391 -35.54 20.51 -1.30
N PRO A 392 -35.11 19.72 -2.29
CA PRO A 392 -33.74 19.78 -2.79
C PRO A 392 -33.51 21.04 -3.63
N ASN A 393 -32.35 21.66 -3.42
CA ASN A 393 -31.82 22.70 -4.29
C ASN A 393 -30.78 22.07 -5.21
N ARG A 394 -30.85 22.38 -6.51
CA ARG A 394 -29.95 21.87 -7.53
C ARG A 394 -29.32 23.01 -8.31
N PHE A 395 -28.02 22.89 -8.53
CA PHE A 395 -27.24 23.87 -9.28
C PHE A 395 -26.34 23.14 -10.27
N GLU A 396 -26.03 23.81 -11.37
CA GLU A 396 -25.03 23.34 -12.32
C GLU A 396 -23.88 24.34 -12.32
N LEU A 397 -22.66 23.84 -12.21
CA LEU A 397 -21.44 24.63 -12.28
C LEU A 397 -20.60 24.11 -13.44
N GLU A 398 -20.05 25.01 -14.24
CA GLU A 398 -19.03 24.68 -15.24
C GLU A 398 -17.66 25.05 -14.66
N VAL A 399 -16.74 24.11 -14.66
CA VAL A 399 -15.38 24.26 -14.13
C VAL A 399 -14.36 23.78 -15.15
N GLU A 400 -13.16 24.35 -15.13
CA GLU A 400 -12.05 23.86 -15.94
C GLU A 400 -11.25 22.80 -15.17
N ALA A 401 -10.93 21.70 -15.83
CA ALA A 401 -10.13 20.63 -15.25
C ALA A 401 -8.69 21.08 -14.96
N PRO A 402 -8.16 20.81 -13.75
CA PRO A 402 -6.79 21.17 -13.42
C PRO A 402 -5.78 20.40 -14.28
N THR A 403 -4.52 20.85 -14.28
CA THR A 403 -3.45 20.23 -15.05
C THR A 403 -2.81 19.01 -14.37
N THR A 404 -2.95 18.89 -13.05
CA THR A 404 -2.44 17.75 -12.28
C THR A 404 -3.21 16.48 -12.63
N LEU A 405 -2.48 15.46 -13.08
CA LEU A 405 -3.06 14.17 -13.46
C LEU A 405 -3.44 13.35 -12.21
N SER A 406 -4.51 12.57 -12.32
CA SER A 406 -4.96 11.67 -11.26
C SER A 406 -4.14 10.39 -11.26
N SER A 407 -3.06 10.39 -10.48
CA SER A 407 -2.21 9.23 -10.19
C SER A 407 -1.57 9.43 -8.82
N PRO A 408 -1.30 8.38 -8.03
CA PRO A 408 -0.60 8.53 -6.76
C PRO A 408 0.70 9.35 -6.92
N TYR A 409 0.79 10.51 -6.27
CA TYR A 409 1.87 11.49 -6.51
C TYR A 409 3.28 10.93 -6.22
N TRP A 410 3.37 9.97 -5.30
CA TRP A 410 4.62 9.29 -4.96
C TRP A 410 5.13 8.34 -6.06
N LEU A 411 4.35 8.15 -7.13
CA LEU A 411 4.71 7.41 -8.34
C LEU A 411 5.01 8.31 -9.54
N ASP A 412 4.96 9.63 -9.38
CA ASP A 412 5.19 10.55 -10.49
C ASP A 412 6.65 10.53 -10.97
N GLN A 413 7.57 10.26 -10.05
CA GLN A 413 9.00 10.18 -10.30
C GLN A 413 9.53 8.78 -9.97
N PRO A 414 10.59 8.31 -10.68
CA PRO A 414 11.29 7.10 -10.30
C PRO A 414 11.79 7.19 -8.85
N PRO A 415 11.62 6.12 -8.05
CA PRO A 415 12.10 6.13 -6.68
C PRO A 415 13.62 5.97 -6.57
N ALA A 416 14.19 6.46 -5.48
CA ALA A 416 15.51 6.01 -5.01
C ALA A 416 15.38 4.60 -4.40
N LYS A 417 16.51 3.93 -4.09
CA LYS A 417 16.51 2.53 -3.62
C LYS A 417 15.57 2.32 -2.41
N GLY A 418 15.66 3.14 -1.37
CA GLY A 418 14.81 3.03 -0.17
C GLY A 418 13.86 4.20 0.09
N ALA A 419 13.70 5.15 -0.82
CA ALA A 419 12.79 6.29 -0.62
C ALA A 419 12.05 6.71 -1.91
N TRP A 420 10.80 7.12 -1.76
CA TRP A 420 10.00 7.75 -2.82
C TRP A 420 10.49 9.17 -3.06
N SER A 421 10.55 9.56 -4.33
CA SER A 421 10.95 10.90 -4.74
C SER A 421 9.77 11.86 -4.65
N ILE A 422 9.48 12.31 -3.43
CA ILE A 422 8.39 13.26 -3.13
C ILE A 422 8.94 14.63 -2.67
N PRO A 423 8.20 15.73 -2.89
CA PRO A 423 8.52 17.02 -2.27
C PRO A 423 8.54 16.92 -0.73
N ASP A 424 9.28 17.82 -0.08
CA ASP A 424 9.44 17.80 1.38
C ASP A 424 8.18 18.25 2.15
N GLU A 425 7.23 18.91 1.47
CA GLU A 425 5.96 19.32 2.08
C GLU A 425 4.90 18.19 1.98
N GLN A 426 4.68 17.55 3.13
CA GLN A 426 3.72 16.48 3.52
C GLN A 426 3.20 15.50 2.45
N PRO A 427 3.58 14.20 2.55
CA PRO A 427 2.86 13.16 1.83
C PRO A 427 1.48 12.92 2.43
N ALA A 428 0.45 13.61 1.95
CA ALA A 428 -0.93 13.19 2.17
C ALA A 428 -1.10 11.71 1.74
N PRO A 429 -1.94 10.90 2.40
CA PRO A 429 -2.08 9.49 2.04
C PRO A 429 -2.61 9.30 0.61
N GLU A 430 -3.38 10.27 0.11
CA GLU A 430 -3.94 10.29 -1.24
C GLU A 430 -3.90 11.70 -1.84
N LEU A 431 -4.04 11.78 -3.16
CA LEU A 431 -4.26 13.07 -3.83
C LEU A 431 -5.66 13.61 -3.47
N PRO A 432 -5.79 14.91 -3.15
CA PRO A 432 -7.10 15.53 -3.01
C PRO A 432 -7.93 15.40 -4.29
N SER A 433 -9.27 15.42 -4.15
CA SER A 433 -10.15 15.47 -5.31
C SER A 433 -9.83 16.68 -6.18
N PRO A 434 -9.78 16.53 -7.54
CA PRO A 434 -9.51 17.65 -8.44
C PRO A 434 -10.58 18.74 -8.38
N PHE A 435 -11.76 18.43 -7.84
CA PHE A 435 -12.86 19.36 -7.70
C PHE A 435 -13.42 19.33 -6.28
N THR A 436 -13.27 20.43 -5.55
CA THR A 436 -13.87 20.63 -4.22
C THR A 436 -14.90 21.74 -4.31
N VAL A 437 -16.12 21.45 -3.85
CA VAL A 437 -17.23 22.38 -3.82
C VAL A 437 -17.44 22.90 -2.40
N GLU A 438 -17.38 24.23 -2.24
CA GLU A 438 -17.64 24.93 -0.98
C GLU A 438 -19.09 25.40 -0.91
N PHE A 439 -19.78 25.00 0.15
CA PHE A 439 -21.15 25.40 0.48
C PHE A 439 -21.09 26.39 1.63
N LYS A 440 -21.28 27.68 1.34
CA LYS A 440 -21.41 28.71 2.37
C LYS A 440 -22.86 28.73 2.85
N LEU A 441 -23.07 28.44 4.12
CA LEU A 441 -24.38 28.33 4.75
C LEU A 441 -24.52 29.37 5.87
N SER A 442 -25.76 29.70 6.20
CA SER A 442 -26.10 30.53 7.35
C SER A 442 -27.30 29.98 8.12
N SER A 443 -27.32 30.28 9.41
CA SER A 443 -28.44 30.02 10.31
C SER A 443 -28.50 31.15 11.34
N GLY A 444 -29.57 31.93 11.32
CA GLY A 444 -29.63 33.20 12.07
C GLY A 444 -28.49 34.14 11.64
N ALA A 445 -27.69 34.59 12.60
CA ALA A 445 -26.54 35.48 12.35
C ALA A 445 -25.21 34.75 12.06
N SER A 446 -25.17 33.42 12.22
CA SER A 446 -23.96 32.63 12.06
C SER A 446 -23.80 32.14 10.63
N THR A 447 -22.55 32.17 10.15
CA THR A 447 -22.17 31.69 8.81
C THR A 447 -21.04 30.69 8.91
N PHE A 448 -21.13 29.60 8.17
CA PHE A 448 -20.12 28.54 8.13
C PHE A 448 -20.01 27.95 6.72
N THR A 449 -18.88 27.29 6.43
CA THR A 449 -18.59 26.71 5.11
C THR A 449 -18.32 25.22 5.25
N LEU A 450 -18.93 24.42 4.39
CA LEU A 450 -18.66 23.00 4.25
C LEU A 450 -18.00 22.73 2.89
N ALA A 451 -16.96 21.92 2.86
CA ALA A 451 -16.34 21.47 1.62
C ALA A 451 -16.78 20.03 1.30
N ARG A 452 -17.12 19.75 0.04
CA ARG A 452 -17.38 18.38 -0.45
C ARG A 452 -16.57 18.14 -1.72
N ALA A 453 -15.87 17.01 -1.78
CA ALA A 453 -15.28 16.53 -3.02
C ALA A 453 -16.39 16.23 -4.04
N ALA A 454 -16.16 16.54 -5.31
CA ALA A 454 -17.02 16.07 -6.38
C ALA A 454 -16.61 14.66 -6.81
N TYR A 455 -17.62 13.84 -7.13
CA TYR A 455 -17.45 12.44 -7.52
C TYR A 455 -18.17 12.11 -8.82
N PHE A 456 -17.82 11.00 -9.46
CA PHE A 456 -18.72 10.37 -10.41
C PHE A 456 -19.59 9.35 -9.69
N LYS A 457 -20.88 9.38 -10.00
CA LYS A 457 -21.90 8.55 -9.36
C LYS A 457 -22.62 7.71 -10.41
N TRP A 458 -22.78 6.42 -10.13
CA TRP A 458 -23.55 5.51 -10.98
C TRP A 458 -24.30 4.48 -10.14
N THR A 459 -25.29 3.83 -10.74
CA THR A 459 -26.00 2.72 -10.11
C THR A 459 -25.55 1.42 -10.72
N ASP A 460 -24.97 0.56 -9.90
CA ASP A 460 -24.67 -0.82 -10.24
C ASP A 460 -25.89 -1.71 -9.96
N PRO A 461 -26.35 -2.54 -10.91
CA PRO A 461 -27.52 -3.40 -10.70
C PRO A 461 -27.41 -4.39 -9.53
N THR A 462 -26.19 -4.72 -9.09
CA THR A 462 -25.93 -5.75 -8.07
C THR A 462 -25.62 -5.18 -6.69
N VAL A 463 -25.03 -3.98 -6.62
CA VAL A 463 -24.62 -3.37 -5.34
C VAL A 463 -25.22 -1.98 -5.07
N GLY A 464 -26.02 -1.43 -5.99
CA GLY A 464 -26.72 -0.16 -5.82
C GLY A 464 -25.86 1.06 -6.19
N GLU A 465 -26.08 2.18 -5.51
CA GLU A 465 -25.37 3.44 -5.77
C GLU A 465 -23.88 3.29 -5.45
N ARG A 466 -23.02 3.63 -6.42
CA ARG A 466 -21.57 3.61 -6.30
C ARG A 466 -20.97 4.97 -6.64
N TYR A 467 -19.82 5.23 -6.05
CA TYR A 467 -19.05 6.45 -6.21
C TYR A 467 -17.62 6.13 -6.61
N ARG A 468 -17.03 7.00 -7.43
CA ARG A 468 -15.59 6.99 -7.72
C ARG A 468 -15.06 8.42 -7.89
N PRO A 469 -13.79 8.67 -7.58
CA PRO A 469 -13.15 9.94 -7.88
C PRO A 469 -13.27 10.31 -9.36
N ILE A 470 -13.35 11.61 -9.65
CA ILE A 470 -13.22 12.13 -11.01
C ILE A 470 -11.73 12.17 -11.34
N GLU A 471 -11.35 11.61 -12.49
CA GLU A 471 -9.95 11.46 -12.87
C GLU A 471 -9.54 12.44 -13.97
N ILE A 472 -8.43 13.12 -13.76
CA ILE A 472 -7.76 13.93 -14.77
C ILE A 472 -6.75 13.04 -15.48
N LEU A 473 -7.02 12.69 -16.72
CA LEU A 473 -6.21 11.79 -17.52
C LEU A 473 -5.50 12.55 -18.65
N PRO A 474 -4.31 12.09 -19.08
CA PRO A 474 -3.70 12.57 -20.32
C PRO A 474 -4.62 12.28 -21.52
N ALA A 475 -4.55 13.11 -22.56
CA ALA A 475 -5.40 12.93 -23.74
C ALA A 475 -5.20 11.59 -24.46
N VAL A 476 -3.99 11.02 -24.36
CA VAL A 476 -3.64 9.67 -24.84
C VAL A 476 -2.82 8.94 -23.77
N VAL A 477 -2.94 7.62 -23.74
CA VAL A 477 -2.06 6.72 -22.98
C VAL A 477 -1.53 5.63 -23.88
N VAL A 478 -0.37 5.08 -23.53
CA VAL A 478 0.31 4.04 -24.31
C VAL A 478 0.58 2.83 -23.44
N LYS A 479 0.24 1.63 -23.91
CA LYS A 479 0.43 0.38 -23.17
C LYS A 479 1.18 -0.64 -24.02
N PRO A 480 2.42 -1.00 -23.65
CA PRO A 480 3.11 -2.14 -24.23
C PRO A 480 2.39 -3.46 -23.91
N SER A 481 2.49 -4.44 -24.80
CA SER A 481 1.86 -5.77 -24.63
C SER A 481 2.59 -6.70 -23.66
N VAL A 482 3.85 -6.38 -23.33
CA VAL A 482 4.73 -7.17 -22.46
C VAL A 482 5.64 -6.24 -21.66
N ASP A 483 6.04 -6.66 -20.46
CA ASP A 483 6.95 -5.90 -19.59
C ASP A 483 8.43 -6.22 -19.84
N LEU A 484 8.72 -7.36 -20.50
CA LEU A 484 10.06 -7.83 -20.83
C LEU A 484 10.11 -8.36 -22.27
N LEU A 485 11.19 -8.04 -22.98
CA LEU A 485 11.62 -8.69 -24.21
C LEU A 485 13.01 -9.31 -24.00
N ALA A 486 13.03 -10.62 -23.79
CA ALA A 486 14.27 -11.38 -23.69
C ALA A 486 14.78 -11.81 -25.09
N PHE A 487 16.03 -11.52 -25.42
CA PHE A 487 16.67 -11.88 -26.69
C PHE A 487 17.84 -12.85 -26.47
N THR A 488 17.70 -14.06 -27.01
CA THR A 488 18.76 -15.10 -26.98
C THR A 488 19.69 -15.03 -28.19
N ASP A 489 19.25 -14.36 -29.26
CA ASP A 489 19.98 -14.10 -30.49
C ASP A 489 19.69 -12.66 -30.99
N LEU A 490 20.00 -12.36 -32.26
CA LEU A 490 19.78 -11.05 -32.90
C LEU A 490 18.47 -11.00 -33.69
N SER A 491 17.60 -12.00 -33.56
CA SER A 491 16.32 -12.03 -34.26
C SER A 491 15.37 -10.96 -33.72
N ALA A 492 14.60 -10.36 -34.62
CA ALA A 492 13.61 -9.37 -34.22
C ALA A 492 12.40 -10.04 -33.58
N LYS A 493 11.89 -9.44 -32.51
CA LYS A 493 10.65 -9.85 -31.84
C LYS A 493 9.58 -8.77 -32.02
N PRO A 494 8.31 -9.17 -32.23
CA PRO A 494 7.22 -8.21 -32.27
C PRO A 494 6.95 -7.64 -30.88
N LEU A 495 6.79 -6.33 -30.81
CA LEU A 495 6.31 -5.58 -29.67
C LEU A 495 5.05 -4.82 -30.10
N LYS A 496 3.91 -5.17 -29.50
CA LYS A 496 2.66 -4.46 -29.73
C LYS A 496 2.52 -3.36 -28.69
N ILE A 497 2.17 -2.16 -29.14
CA ILE A 497 1.85 -1.02 -28.29
C ILE A 497 0.42 -0.60 -28.61
N THR A 498 -0.44 -0.53 -27.58
CA THR A 498 -1.78 0.01 -27.72
C THR A 498 -1.78 1.48 -27.34
N VAL A 499 -2.23 2.35 -28.23
CA VAL A 499 -2.54 3.76 -27.92
C VAL A 499 -4.03 3.87 -27.66
N THR A 500 -4.43 4.46 -26.53
CA THR A 500 -5.83 4.67 -26.16
C THR A 500 -6.10 6.15 -25.91
N SER A 501 -7.17 6.70 -26.47
CA SER A 501 -7.56 8.09 -26.29
C SER A 501 -8.47 8.27 -25.06
N ASN A 502 -8.23 9.34 -24.29
CA ASN A 502 -9.13 9.81 -23.23
C ASN A 502 -9.90 11.08 -23.61
N ALA A 503 -9.67 11.59 -24.83
CA ALA A 503 -10.39 12.68 -25.46
C ALA A 503 -10.76 12.30 -26.91
N ASP A 504 -11.70 13.03 -27.50
CA ASP A 504 -12.05 12.88 -28.92
C ASP A 504 -10.96 13.44 -29.83
N ALA A 505 -10.95 13.00 -31.09
CA ALA A 505 -10.08 13.50 -32.17
C ALA A 505 -8.59 13.58 -31.80
N GLN A 506 -8.02 12.46 -31.36
CA GLN A 506 -6.60 12.36 -31.01
C GLN A 506 -5.82 11.72 -32.15
N SER A 507 -4.77 12.39 -32.64
CA SER A 507 -3.84 11.85 -33.62
C SER A 507 -2.41 12.24 -33.27
N GLY A 508 -1.44 11.48 -33.78
CA GLY A 508 -0.03 11.76 -33.54
C GLY A 508 0.89 10.62 -33.94
N GLU A 509 2.15 10.78 -33.57
CA GLU A 509 3.20 9.79 -33.82
C GLU A 509 3.51 9.01 -32.53
N LEU A 510 3.56 7.68 -32.66
CA LEU A 510 4.10 6.76 -31.66
C LEU A 510 5.53 6.37 -32.07
N LYS A 511 6.48 6.58 -31.17
CA LYS A 511 7.89 6.17 -31.33
C LYS A 511 8.37 5.31 -30.15
N LEU A 512 9.44 4.56 -30.36
CA LEU A 512 10.14 3.84 -29.30
C LEU A 512 11.47 4.54 -28.99
N GLU A 513 11.65 4.95 -27.75
CA GLU A 513 12.95 5.37 -27.23
C GLU A 513 13.69 4.11 -26.77
N LEU A 514 14.74 3.74 -27.48
CA LEU A 514 15.45 2.47 -27.30
C LEU A 514 16.79 2.69 -26.60
N PRO A 515 17.24 1.75 -25.74
CA PRO A 515 18.59 1.79 -25.20
C PRO A 515 19.64 1.51 -26.28
N GLU A 516 20.90 1.87 -25.99
CA GLU A 516 22.01 1.66 -26.91
C GLU A 516 22.13 0.17 -27.32
N GLY A 517 22.35 -0.08 -28.61
CA GLY A 517 22.50 -1.44 -29.13
C GLY A 517 21.18 -2.10 -29.54
N TYR A 518 20.03 -1.41 -29.47
CA TYR A 518 18.75 -1.89 -29.98
C TYR A 518 18.20 -1.02 -31.12
N ALA A 519 17.41 -1.64 -32.00
CA ALA A 519 16.71 -0.97 -33.08
C ALA A 519 15.27 -1.48 -33.21
N SER A 520 14.37 -0.66 -33.73
CA SER A 520 13.00 -1.05 -34.08
C SER A 520 12.68 -0.78 -35.55
N GLU A 521 11.84 -1.63 -36.12
CA GLU A 521 11.26 -1.43 -37.45
C GLU A 521 9.73 -1.54 -37.40
N PRO A 522 8.98 -0.50 -37.82
CA PRO A 522 9.47 0.85 -38.16
C PRO A 522 10.04 1.60 -36.95
N SER A 523 10.68 2.75 -37.15
CA SER A 523 11.16 3.62 -36.06
C SER A 523 10.03 4.39 -35.36
N SER A 524 8.97 4.68 -36.10
CA SER A 524 7.74 5.34 -35.61
C SER A 524 6.53 4.93 -36.45
N GLN A 525 5.33 5.15 -35.91
CA GLN A 525 4.05 4.89 -36.58
C GLN A 525 3.03 5.98 -36.22
N GLN A 526 2.17 6.35 -37.18
CA GLN A 526 1.08 7.30 -36.95
C GLN A 526 -0.14 6.59 -36.34
N TYR A 527 -0.84 7.28 -35.44
CA TYR A 527 -2.14 6.85 -34.92
C TYR A 527 -3.21 7.93 -35.14
N SER A 528 -4.47 7.51 -35.25
CA SER A 528 -5.62 8.40 -35.31
C SER A 528 -6.82 7.73 -34.63
N LEU A 529 -7.37 8.41 -33.63
CA LEU A 529 -8.42 7.93 -32.74
C LEU A 529 -9.54 8.97 -32.72
N GLU A 530 -10.69 8.62 -33.30
CA GLU A 530 -11.79 9.57 -33.51
C GLU A 530 -12.54 9.92 -32.22
N LYS A 531 -12.83 8.92 -31.39
CA LYS A 531 -13.62 9.08 -30.16
C LYS A 531 -12.81 8.69 -28.94
N ARG A 532 -13.11 9.32 -27.81
CA ARG A 532 -12.67 8.90 -26.48
C ARG A 532 -12.93 7.41 -26.27
N GLY A 533 -11.93 6.71 -25.75
CA GLY A 533 -11.96 5.27 -25.50
C GLY A 533 -11.61 4.41 -26.73
N ASN A 534 -11.49 5.00 -27.93
CA ASN A 534 -10.92 4.27 -29.05
C ASN A 534 -9.46 3.93 -28.79
N SER A 535 -9.04 2.78 -29.31
CA SER A 535 -7.68 2.31 -29.19
C SER A 535 -7.16 1.80 -30.53
N GLN A 536 -5.87 1.95 -30.77
CA GLN A 536 -5.16 1.44 -31.94
C GLN A 536 -3.94 0.65 -31.50
N GLU A 537 -3.80 -0.58 -31.98
CA GLU A 537 -2.61 -1.41 -31.75
C GLU A 537 -1.61 -1.19 -32.88
N LEU A 538 -0.37 -0.84 -32.52
CA LEU A 538 0.74 -0.61 -33.43
C LEU A 538 1.86 -1.62 -33.12
N THR A 539 2.37 -2.28 -34.14
CA THR A 539 3.38 -3.35 -33.97
C THR A 539 4.76 -2.90 -34.43
N PHE A 540 5.75 -3.01 -33.56
CA PHE A 540 7.15 -2.75 -33.84
C PHE A 540 7.94 -4.06 -33.83
N LYS A 541 8.93 -4.21 -34.70
CA LYS A 541 9.90 -5.31 -34.63
C LYS A 541 11.16 -4.80 -33.94
N VAL A 542 11.35 -5.18 -32.68
CA VAL A 542 12.52 -4.78 -31.89
C VAL A 542 13.60 -5.85 -32.00
N LYS A 543 14.86 -5.46 -32.21
CA LYS A 543 16.01 -6.39 -32.26
C LYS A 543 17.26 -5.79 -31.62
N PRO A 544 18.14 -6.61 -31.02
CA PRO A 544 19.50 -6.20 -30.74
C PRO A 544 20.29 -6.02 -32.05
N THR A 545 21.17 -5.03 -32.08
CA THR A 545 22.04 -4.71 -33.24
C THR A 545 23.43 -5.31 -33.12
N LYS A 546 23.85 -5.67 -31.90
CA LYS A 546 25.16 -6.26 -31.58
C LYS A 546 25.01 -7.39 -30.56
N LYS A 547 25.97 -8.33 -30.52
CA LYS A 547 25.91 -9.52 -29.67
C LYS A 547 26.02 -9.20 -28.17
N ASP A 548 26.75 -8.14 -27.86
CA ASP A 548 27.08 -7.60 -26.54
C ASP A 548 26.16 -6.43 -26.12
N ALA A 549 24.99 -6.29 -26.76
CA ALA A 549 23.98 -5.33 -26.34
C ALA A 549 23.66 -5.55 -24.85
N GLN A 550 23.66 -4.47 -24.07
CA GLN A 550 23.41 -4.54 -22.63
C GLN A 550 21.92 -4.55 -22.35
N SER A 551 21.50 -5.14 -21.22
CA SER A 551 20.13 -4.96 -20.75
C SER A 551 19.82 -3.48 -20.55
N GLY A 552 18.58 -3.09 -20.82
CA GLY A 552 18.15 -1.71 -20.68
C GLY A 552 16.64 -1.60 -20.67
N THR A 553 16.15 -0.38 -20.79
CA THR A 553 14.73 -0.08 -20.81
C THR A 553 14.41 0.70 -22.08
N LEU A 554 13.41 0.24 -22.83
CA LEU A 554 12.80 1.05 -23.88
C LEU A 554 11.54 1.72 -23.35
N THR A 555 11.20 2.88 -23.89
CA THR A 555 9.99 3.64 -23.53
C THR A 555 9.15 3.89 -24.78
N ALA A 556 7.85 3.57 -24.72
CA ALA A 556 6.91 3.94 -25.76
C ALA A 556 6.43 5.38 -25.54
N VAL A 557 6.45 6.22 -26.59
CA VAL A 557 6.11 7.64 -26.51
C VAL A 557 5.15 8.04 -27.62
N ALA A 558 3.94 8.50 -27.26
CA ALA A 558 2.97 9.09 -28.17
C ALA A 558 2.98 10.62 -28.02
N GLY A 559 3.52 11.32 -29.01
CA GLY A 559 3.79 12.76 -28.91
C GLY A 559 4.76 13.08 -27.76
N THR A 560 4.25 13.69 -26.69
CA THR A 560 5.00 13.97 -25.45
C THR A 560 4.66 13.01 -24.30
N PHE A 561 3.73 12.08 -24.50
CA PHE A 561 3.21 11.24 -23.43
C PHE A 561 3.80 9.82 -23.46
N SER A 562 4.25 9.35 -22.30
CA SER A 562 5.03 8.11 -22.17
C SER A 562 4.61 7.25 -20.97
N LYS A 563 3.35 7.34 -20.54
CA LYS A 563 2.82 6.51 -19.44
C LYS A 563 1.70 5.56 -19.91
N SER A 564 1.59 4.44 -19.22
CA SER A 564 0.48 3.48 -19.29
C SER A 564 -0.52 3.77 -18.18
N LEU A 565 -1.80 3.52 -18.46
CA LEU A 565 -2.88 3.58 -17.48
C LEU A 565 -3.14 2.18 -16.94
N THR A 566 -2.97 2.01 -15.63
CA THR A 566 -3.36 0.80 -14.89
C THR A 566 -4.50 1.13 -13.94
N ARG A 567 -5.49 0.23 -13.86
CA ARG A 567 -6.59 0.34 -12.89
C ARG A 567 -6.52 -0.79 -11.88
N ILE A 568 -6.78 -0.44 -10.64
CA ILE A 568 -6.93 -1.36 -9.53
C ILE A 568 -8.40 -1.26 -9.07
N ASP A 569 -9.14 -2.34 -9.20
CA ASP A 569 -10.59 -2.41 -8.93
C ASP A 569 -10.88 -3.66 -8.09
N TYR A 570 -10.82 -3.50 -6.77
CA TYR A 570 -11.20 -4.53 -5.81
C TYR A 570 -12.45 -4.07 -5.04
N PRO A 571 -13.38 -4.97 -4.69
CA PRO A 571 -14.66 -4.59 -4.08
C PRO A 571 -14.57 -3.78 -2.77
N HIS A 572 -13.48 -3.92 -2.00
CA HIS A 572 -13.32 -3.27 -0.69
C HIS A 572 -12.61 -1.91 -0.72
N ILE A 573 -11.98 -1.53 -1.83
CA ILE A 573 -11.31 -0.24 -1.98
C ILE A 573 -11.90 0.58 -3.13
N PRO A 574 -11.82 1.92 -3.10
CA PRO A 574 -12.19 2.74 -4.24
C PRO A 574 -11.32 2.40 -5.46
N ILE A 575 -11.89 2.48 -6.67
CA ILE A 575 -11.14 2.28 -7.91
C ILE A 575 -9.95 3.25 -7.95
N GLN A 576 -8.74 2.71 -8.11
CA GLN A 576 -7.52 3.52 -8.23
C GLN A 576 -7.05 3.54 -9.68
N THR A 577 -6.65 4.73 -10.13
CA THR A 577 -5.99 4.94 -11.41
C THR A 577 -4.52 5.27 -11.18
N VAL A 578 -3.64 4.52 -11.84
CA VAL A 578 -2.19 4.66 -11.71
C VAL A 578 -1.57 4.87 -13.08
N LEU A 579 -0.80 5.95 -13.22
CA LEU A 579 -0.03 6.25 -14.42
C LEU A 579 1.43 5.85 -14.20
N ILE A 580 1.84 4.75 -14.83
CA ILE A 580 3.22 4.23 -14.75
C ILE A 580 3.96 4.49 -16.06
N PRO A 581 5.29 4.69 -16.07
CA PRO A 581 6.06 4.78 -17.30
C PRO A 581 5.77 3.59 -18.24
N ALA A 582 5.52 3.87 -19.52
CA ALA A 582 5.22 2.87 -20.55
C ALA A 582 6.50 2.22 -21.06
N GLN A 583 7.14 1.49 -20.15
CA GLN A 583 8.48 0.95 -20.31
C GLN A 583 8.45 -0.56 -20.48
N VAL A 584 9.37 -1.05 -21.30
CA VAL A 584 9.61 -2.49 -21.49
C VAL A 584 11.08 -2.74 -21.22
N LYS A 585 11.39 -3.70 -20.35
CA LYS A 585 12.75 -4.16 -20.17
C LYS A 585 13.18 -4.91 -21.42
N VAL A 586 14.38 -4.63 -21.90
CA VAL A 586 15.04 -5.44 -22.93
C VAL A 586 16.22 -6.13 -22.29
N MET A 587 16.30 -7.44 -22.48
CA MET A 587 17.39 -8.26 -21.96
C MET A 587 18.03 -8.98 -23.12
N ARG A 588 19.35 -8.86 -23.25
CA ARG A 588 20.15 -9.73 -24.12
C ARG A 588 20.85 -10.76 -23.25
N VAL A 589 20.60 -12.04 -23.51
CA VAL A 589 21.28 -13.14 -22.81
C VAL A 589 21.73 -14.20 -23.80
N GLU A 590 23.03 -14.44 -23.89
CA GLU A 590 23.49 -15.66 -24.56
C GLU A 590 23.12 -16.85 -23.67
N LEU A 591 22.15 -17.63 -24.14
CA LEU A 591 21.58 -18.74 -23.40
C LEU A 591 21.72 -20.03 -24.21
N LYS A 592 22.62 -20.90 -23.76
CA LYS A 592 22.75 -22.26 -24.27
C LYS A 592 21.68 -23.12 -23.59
N ARG A 593 20.85 -23.74 -24.43
CA ARG A 593 19.86 -24.75 -24.05
C ARG A 593 20.44 -26.09 -24.48
N GLY A 594 20.56 -27.06 -23.57
CA GLY A 594 21.08 -28.38 -23.91
C GLY A 594 19.98 -29.25 -24.55
N LYS A 595 19.71 -30.42 -23.97
CA LYS A 595 18.64 -31.34 -24.36
C LYS A 595 17.26 -30.88 -23.91
N THR A 596 17.15 -30.08 -22.85
CA THR A 596 15.86 -29.63 -22.33
C THR A 596 15.21 -28.64 -23.28
N LYS A 597 14.08 -29.04 -23.87
CA LYS A 597 13.24 -28.21 -24.75
C LYS A 597 11.84 -28.04 -24.19
N ARG A 598 11.25 -29.13 -23.69
CA ARG A 598 9.87 -29.17 -23.20
C ARG A 598 9.84 -29.26 -21.68
N VAL A 599 9.25 -28.25 -21.04
CA VAL A 599 9.19 -28.11 -19.58
C VAL A 599 7.74 -28.22 -19.11
N GLY A 600 7.44 -29.20 -18.25
CA GLY A 600 6.17 -29.26 -17.54
C GLY A 600 6.16 -28.28 -16.37
N TYR A 601 5.12 -27.47 -16.21
CA TYR A 601 5.06 -26.43 -15.18
C TYR A 601 3.87 -26.59 -14.25
N ILE A 602 4.10 -26.85 -12.96
CA ILE A 602 3.06 -26.87 -11.93
C ILE A 602 2.95 -25.48 -11.34
N ALA A 603 1.85 -24.79 -11.61
CA ALA A 603 1.69 -23.38 -11.23
C ALA A 603 1.69 -23.17 -9.70
N GLY A 604 2.38 -22.11 -9.29
CA GLY A 604 2.43 -21.60 -7.93
C GLY A 604 1.56 -20.35 -7.73
N ALA A 605 1.68 -19.69 -6.59
CA ALA A 605 0.98 -18.44 -6.31
C ALA A 605 1.73 -17.23 -6.88
N GLY A 606 1.13 -16.50 -7.84
CA GLY A 606 1.71 -15.26 -8.39
C GLY A 606 3.03 -15.49 -9.14
N ASP A 607 3.12 -16.57 -9.90
CA ASP A 607 4.37 -17.07 -10.49
C ASP A 607 4.50 -16.78 -12.00
N GLU A 608 5.42 -15.88 -12.36
CA GLU A 608 5.71 -15.48 -13.75
C GLU A 608 6.90 -16.23 -14.38
N VAL A 609 7.47 -17.23 -13.69
CA VAL A 609 8.64 -17.97 -14.20
C VAL A 609 8.30 -18.74 -15.49
N ALA A 610 7.09 -19.30 -15.60
CA ALA A 610 6.65 -20.00 -16.80
C ALA A 610 6.66 -19.09 -18.05
N ALA A 611 6.15 -17.86 -17.92
CA ALA A 611 6.16 -16.87 -18.98
C ALA A 611 7.59 -16.46 -19.35
N ALA A 612 8.45 -16.25 -18.35
CA ALA A 612 9.86 -15.91 -18.56
C ALA A 612 10.63 -17.01 -19.33
N LEU A 613 10.41 -18.28 -19.02
CA LEU A 613 11.03 -19.42 -19.73
C LEU A 613 10.55 -19.51 -21.19
N THR A 614 9.27 -19.28 -21.45
CA THR A 614 8.74 -19.21 -22.82
C THR A 614 9.42 -18.12 -23.63
N GLN A 615 9.70 -16.95 -23.03
CA GLN A 615 10.36 -15.85 -23.75
C GLN A 615 11.77 -16.19 -24.24
N VAL A 616 12.50 -17.06 -23.53
CA VAL A 616 13.84 -17.52 -23.92
C VAL A 616 13.81 -18.82 -24.74
N GLY A 617 12.61 -19.27 -25.11
CA GLY A 617 12.36 -20.29 -26.13
C GLY A 617 12.25 -21.72 -25.61
N TYR A 618 11.89 -21.93 -24.34
CA TYR A 618 11.42 -23.25 -23.88
C TYR A 618 9.96 -23.46 -24.28
N ASP A 619 9.58 -24.71 -24.59
CA ASP A 619 8.18 -25.13 -24.73
C ASP A 619 7.62 -25.46 -23.33
N VAL A 620 7.00 -24.46 -22.69
CA VAL A 620 6.48 -24.57 -21.33
C VAL A 620 5.02 -24.99 -21.36
N VAL A 621 4.72 -26.14 -20.77
CA VAL A 621 3.38 -26.74 -20.75
C VAL A 621 2.84 -26.70 -19.32
N PRO A 622 1.76 -25.93 -19.05
CA PRO A 622 1.10 -25.95 -17.75
C PRO A 622 0.57 -27.35 -17.44
N LEU A 623 0.88 -27.85 -16.24
CA LEU A 623 0.40 -29.14 -15.74
C LEU A 623 -0.76 -28.92 -14.79
N SER A 624 -1.97 -29.27 -15.25
CA SER A 624 -3.16 -29.27 -14.40
C SER A 624 -3.14 -30.43 -13.41
N ASP A 625 -3.97 -30.35 -12.36
CA ASP A 625 -4.19 -31.45 -11.42
C ASP A 625 -4.56 -32.76 -12.11
N GLU A 626 -5.31 -32.66 -13.22
CA GLU A 626 -5.72 -33.81 -14.02
C GLU A 626 -4.54 -34.38 -14.80
N ALA A 627 -3.78 -33.52 -15.49
CA ALA A 627 -2.59 -33.93 -16.24
C ALA A 627 -1.56 -34.61 -15.32
N LEU A 628 -1.35 -34.09 -14.11
CA LEU A 628 -0.46 -34.70 -13.11
C LEU A 628 -0.91 -36.12 -12.70
N ARG A 629 -2.22 -36.41 -12.75
CA ARG A 629 -2.81 -37.71 -12.40
C ARG A 629 -2.99 -38.67 -13.56
N THR A 630 -3.05 -38.21 -14.81
CA THR A 630 -3.38 -39.09 -15.94
C THR A 630 -2.34 -39.12 -17.04
N GLU A 631 -1.59 -38.03 -17.25
CA GLU A 631 -0.60 -37.99 -18.33
C GLU A 631 0.71 -38.72 -17.99
N ASN A 632 1.39 -39.17 -19.05
CA ASN A 632 2.76 -39.67 -18.95
C ASN A 632 3.74 -38.51 -18.75
N LEU A 633 4.28 -38.38 -17.54
CA LEU A 633 5.23 -37.32 -17.18
C LEU A 633 6.58 -37.41 -17.89
N ASN A 634 6.96 -38.59 -18.41
CA ASN A 634 8.25 -38.80 -19.10
C ASN A 634 8.33 -38.09 -20.47
N ARG A 635 7.26 -37.45 -20.93
CA ARG A 635 7.26 -36.59 -22.12
C ARG A 635 7.90 -35.22 -21.90
N TYR A 636 8.16 -34.85 -20.64
CA TYR A 636 8.75 -33.57 -20.25
C TYR A 636 10.23 -33.79 -19.91
N ASP A 637 11.11 -32.99 -20.53
CA ASP A 637 12.56 -33.06 -20.28
C ASP A 637 12.89 -32.62 -18.85
N ALA A 638 12.12 -31.66 -18.33
CA ALA A 638 12.13 -31.23 -16.94
C ALA A 638 10.70 -30.88 -16.48
N ILE A 639 10.44 -31.03 -15.18
CA ILE A 639 9.24 -30.51 -14.51
C ILE A 639 9.67 -29.47 -13.48
N VAL A 640 9.04 -28.30 -13.53
CA VAL A 640 9.21 -27.22 -12.54
C VAL A 640 7.97 -27.12 -11.67
N VAL A 641 8.18 -27.12 -10.35
CA VAL A 641 7.15 -26.80 -9.37
C VAL A 641 7.31 -25.33 -8.97
N GLY A 642 6.27 -24.54 -9.25
CA GLY A 642 6.23 -23.11 -9.00
C GLY A 642 6.32 -22.73 -7.52
N ILE A 643 6.54 -21.44 -7.26
CA ILE A 643 6.64 -20.92 -5.89
C ILE A 643 5.35 -21.17 -5.11
N ARG A 644 5.47 -21.65 -3.87
CA ARG A 644 4.32 -21.91 -2.99
C ARG A 644 3.28 -22.87 -3.58
N ALA A 645 3.60 -23.66 -4.61
CA ALA A 645 2.63 -24.56 -5.25
C ALA A 645 2.02 -25.55 -4.24
N TYR A 646 2.80 -26.07 -3.29
CA TYR A 646 2.27 -26.94 -2.23
C TYR A 646 1.43 -26.18 -1.19
N ASN A 647 1.59 -24.86 -1.08
CA ASN A 647 0.78 -24.05 -0.17
C ASN A 647 -0.62 -23.76 -0.74
N VAL A 648 -0.75 -23.64 -2.06
CA VAL A 648 -2.01 -23.26 -2.73
C VAL A 648 -2.72 -24.42 -3.42
N ASN A 649 -2.02 -25.53 -3.68
CA ASN A 649 -2.59 -26.72 -4.28
C ASN A 649 -2.68 -27.88 -3.27
N PRO A 650 -3.83 -28.08 -2.60
CA PRO A 650 -4.00 -29.16 -1.62
C PRO A 650 -3.97 -30.57 -2.24
N LYS A 651 -4.06 -30.69 -3.57
CA LYS A 651 -4.04 -31.96 -4.29
C LYS A 651 -2.65 -32.40 -4.72
N LEU A 652 -1.68 -31.48 -4.76
CA LEU A 652 -0.30 -31.75 -5.17
C LEU A 652 0.41 -32.83 -4.31
N PRO A 653 0.19 -32.92 -2.98
CA PRO A 653 0.78 -34.01 -2.19
C PRO A 653 0.35 -35.41 -2.67
N ALA A 654 -0.84 -35.56 -3.24
CA ALA A 654 -1.37 -36.85 -3.70
C ALA A 654 -0.67 -37.39 -4.96
N VAL A 655 0.13 -36.57 -5.66
CA VAL A 655 0.90 -37.00 -6.85
C VAL A 655 2.40 -37.15 -6.57
N TYR A 656 2.81 -37.10 -5.30
CA TYR A 656 4.20 -37.23 -4.87
C TYR A 656 4.88 -38.47 -5.47
N ASP A 657 4.27 -39.65 -5.36
CA ASP A 657 4.87 -40.89 -5.85
C ASP A 657 5.11 -40.87 -7.37
N ARG A 658 4.22 -40.23 -8.14
CA ARG A 658 4.38 -40.07 -9.59
C ARG A 658 5.52 -39.13 -9.93
N LEU A 659 5.66 -38.03 -9.20
CA LEU A 659 6.77 -37.08 -9.38
C LEU A 659 8.11 -37.74 -9.02
N MET A 660 8.17 -38.51 -7.94
CA MET A 660 9.39 -39.24 -7.57
C MET A 660 9.70 -40.37 -8.56
N GLN A 661 8.69 -41.04 -9.11
CA GLN A 661 8.87 -42.02 -10.17
C GLN A 661 9.41 -41.39 -11.45
N TYR A 662 8.90 -40.22 -11.86
CA TYR A 662 9.45 -39.43 -12.97
C TYR A 662 10.93 -39.10 -12.79
N VAL A 663 11.32 -38.64 -11.58
CA VAL A 663 12.73 -38.40 -11.26
C VAL A 663 13.53 -39.69 -11.35
N LYS A 664 13.03 -40.78 -10.75
CA LYS A 664 13.70 -42.09 -10.76
C LYS A 664 13.96 -42.61 -12.18
N ASP A 665 13.05 -42.33 -13.11
CA ASP A 665 13.12 -42.78 -14.51
C ASP A 665 14.04 -41.94 -15.40
N GLY A 666 14.54 -40.80 -14.91
CA GLY A 666 15.52 -39.97 -15.62
C GLY A 666 15.20 -38.48 -15.66
N GLY A 667 14.00 -38.09 -15.23
CA GLY A 667 13.54 -36.72 -15.27
C GLY A 667 14.25 -35.78 -14.30
N THR A 668 14.21 -34.49 -14.62
CA THR A 668 14.65 -33.42 -13.70
C THR A 668 13.43 -32.78 -13.06
N LEU A 669 13.31 -32.87 -11.73
CA LEU A 669 12.28 -32.15 -10.98
C LEU A 669 12.92 -30.99 -10.21
N LEU A 670 12.58 -29.76 -10.57
CA LEU A 670 13.00 -28.54 -9.88
C LEU A 670 11.82 -27.99 -9.07
N ALA A 671 11.91 -28.05 -7.75
CA ALA A 671 10.94 -27.46 -6.84
C ALA A 671 11.45 -26.11 -6.32
N GLN A 672 10.70 -25.04 -6.59
CA GLN A 672 10.92 -23.74 -5.98
C GLN A 672 10.40 -23.72 -4.53
N TYR A 673 10.72 -22.63 -3.82
CA TYR A 673 10.42 -22.53 -2.39
C TYR A 673 8.91 -22.68 -2.08
N ASN A 674 8.65 -23.15 -0.87
CA ASN A 674 7.34 -23.13 -0.23
C ASN A 674 7.51 -22.51 1.16
N THR A 675 6.43 -22.06 1.79
CA THR A 675 6.50 -21.42 3.12
C THR A 675 5.77 -22.24 4.16
N LYS A 676 6.32 -22.35 5.37
CA LYS A 676 5.62 -22.88 6.54
C LYS A 676 5.17 -21.70 7.39
N ASN A 677 3.87 -21.45 7.44
CA ASN A 677 3.28 -20.40 8.28
C ASN A 677 1.99 -20.88 8.95
N TRP A 678 1.34 -20.01 9.73
CA TRP A 678 0.11 -20.35 10.46
C TRP A 678 -1.08 -20.64 9.53
N LEU A 679 -1.06 -20.12 8.30
CA LEU A 679 -2.10 -20.30 7.28
C LEU A 679 -1.90 -21.57 6.43
N SER A 680 -0.68 -22.09 6.33
CA SER A 680 -0.35 -23.16 5.39
C SER A 680 0.80 -24.04 5.89
N SER A 681 0.52 -25.34 5.96
CA SER A 681 1.52 -26.37 6.22
C SER A 681 2.05 -26.95 4.90
N VAL A 682 3.37 -27.06 4.79
CA VAL A 682 4.00 -27.80 3.69
C VAL A 682 4.04 -29.29 4.05
N PRO A 683 3.80 -30.22 3.11
CA PRO A 683 3.93 -31.65 3.38
C PRO A 683 5.31 -32.02 3.91
N ALA A 684 5.38 -33.10 4.71
CA ALA A 684 6.64 -33.60 5.23
C ALA A 684 7.59 -34.14 4.13
N GLN A 685 7.06 -34.48 2.95
CA GLN A 685 7.81 -35.05 1.84
C GLN A 685 7.67 -34.16 0.59
N LEU A 686 8.77 -33.48 0.24
CA LEU A 686 8.88 -32.63 -0.96
C LEU A 686 9.85 -33.20 -1.99
N GLY A 687 10.81 -34.00 -1.54
CA GLY A 687 11.81 -34.64 -2.37
C GLY A 687 12.05 -36.08 -1.92
N PRO A 688 12.95 -36.80 -2.61
CA PRO A 688 13.14 -38.24 -2.41
C PRO A 688 13.75 -38.62 -1.04
N TYR A 689 14.35 -37.65 -0.34
CA TYR A 689 14.92 -37.82 1.00
C TYR A 689 14.46 -36.65 1.90
N PRO A 690 14.45 -36.82 3.23
CA PRO A 690 13.92 -35.79 4.12
C PRO A 690 14.78 -34.52 4.15
N PHE A 691 14.10 -33.37 4.17
CA PHE A 691 14.65 -32.07 4.52
C PHE A 691 13.53 -31.18 5.08
N GLU A 692 13.87 -30.21 5.91
CA GLU A 692 12.93 -29.20 6.44
C GLU A 692 13.01 -27.90 5.63
N ILE A 693 11.93 -27.13 5.62
CA ILE A 693 11.93 -25.74 5.15
C ILE A 693 12.07 -24.83 6.37
N SER A 694 13.06 -23.95 6.35
CA SER A 694 13.28 -22.93 7.36
C SER A 694 12.70 -21.57 6.94
N GLN A 695 12.85 -20.56 7.81
CA GLN A 695 12.60 -19.16 7.45
C GLN A 695 13.88 -18.42 7.01
N ASP A 696 15.01 -19.14 6.93
CA ASP A 696 16.30 -18.59 6.55
C ASP A 696 16.23 -18.02 5.13
N ARG A 697 16.96 -16.92 4.95
CA ARG A 697 17.00 -16.12 3.72
C ARG A 697 18.29 -15.31 3.68
N VAL A 698 18.66 -14.86 2.48
CA VAL A 698 19.72 -13.85 2.28
C VAL A 698 19.07 -12.68 1.56
N THR A 699 18.99 -11.57 2.29
CA THR A 699 18.18 -10.39 1.96
C THR A 699 18.99 -9.36 1.21
N ASN A 700 20.31 -9.32 1.43
CA ASN A 700 21.19 -8.45 0.67
C ASN A 700 21.35 -9.00 -0.76
N GLU A 701 20.83 -8.26 -1.74
CA GLU A 701 20.91 -8.58 -3.16
C GLU A 701 22.34 -8.62 -3.73
N ASP A 702 23.28 -7.96 -3.05
CA ASP A 702 24.71 -7.92 -3.39
C ASP A 702 25.54 -8.97 -2.62
N ALA A 703 24.91 -9.80 -1.78
CA ALA A 703 25.62 -10.84 -1.04
C ALA A 703 26.40 -11.77 -1.98
N VAL A 704 27.65 -12.07 -1.59
CA VAL A 704 28.55 -12.93 -2.38
C VAL A 704 28.01 -14.36 -2.41
N VAL A 705 27.87 -14.90 -3.61
CA VAL A 705 27.43 -16.28 -3.83
C VAL A 705 28.64 -17.17 -4.02
N MET A 706 29.06 -17.85 -2.95
CA MET A 706 30.13 -18.84 -3.01
C MET A 706 29.61 -20.12 -3.66
N ARG A 707 30.36 -20.66 -4.61
CA ARG A 707 29.96 -21.80 -5.45
C ARG A 707 30.93 -22.96 -5.26
N GLY A 708 30.38 -24.15 -5.05
CA GLY A 708 31.15 -25.38 -5.07
C GLY A 708 31.54 -25.79 -6.50
N ASN A 709 32.41 -26.80 -6.61
CA ASN A 709 32.76 -27.41 -7.89
C ASN A 709 31.61 -28.32 -8.39
N HIS A 710 30.55 -27.73 -8.95
CA HIS A 710 29.36 -28.45 -9.39
C HIS A 710 29.01 -28.16 -10.85
N VAL A 711 28.38 -29.13 -11.53
CA VAL A 711 28.04 -29.05 -12.97
C VAL A 711 27.10 -27.88 -13.30
N PHE A 712 26.25 -27.50 -12.35
CA PHE A 712 25.33 -26.36 -12.46
C PHE A 712 25.99 -25.01 -12.75
N PHE A 713 27.28 -24.85 -12.48
CA PHE A 713 28.00 -23.60 -12.75
C PHE A 713 28.88 -23.67 -14.00
N LYS A 714 28.90 -24.81 -14.70
CA LYS A 714 29.80 -25.06 -15.83
C LYS A 714 29.06 -25.31 -17.15
N SER A 715 27.88 -25.92 -17.09
CA SER A 715 27.19 -26.40 -18.28
C SER A 715 25.67 -26.31 -18.10
N PRO A 716 24.92 -26.06 -19.19
CA PRO A 716 25.37 -25.70 -20.54
C PRO A 716 25.95 -24.27 -20.63
N ASN A 717 25.69 -23.44 -19.61
CA ASN A 717 26.24 -22.10 -19.51
C ASN A 717 27.34 -22.08 -18.42
N ALA A 718 28.52 -21.58 -18.76
CA ALA A 718 29.55 -21.31 -17.76
C ALA A 718 29.16 -20.05 -16.98
N LEU A 719 29.18 -20.12 -15.65
CA LEU A 719 28.78 -19.02 -14.77
C LEU A 719 29.97 -18.44 -14.02
N ASP A 720 30.01 -17.12 -13.88
CA ASP A 720 30.99 -16.39 -13.08
C ASP A 720 30.30 -15.43 -12.08
N ASP A 721 31.06 -14.57 -11.41
CA ASP A 721 30.53 -13.62 -10.42
C ASP A 721 29.56 -12.60 -11.05
N ALA A 722 29.75 -12.23 -12.31
CA ALA A 722 28.88 -11.26 -12.99
C ALA A 722 27.46 -11.81 -13.20
N ASP A 723 27.28 -13.13 -13.29
CA ASP A 723 25.94 -13.76 -13.36
C ASP A 723 25.12 -13.59 -12.06
N PHE A 724 25.76 -13.15 -10.98
CA PHE A 724 25.12 -12.84 -9.71
C PHE A 724 25.01 -11.33 -9.48
N HIS A 725 25.36 -10.46 -10.42
CA HIS A 725 25.10 -9.03 -10.30
C HIS A 725 23.69 -8.65 -10.77
N GLY A 726 23.18 -7.51 -10.28
CA GLY A 726 21.89 -6.96 -10.69
C GLY A 726 20.67 -7.77 -10.25
N TRP A 727 20.83 -8.66 -9.27
CA TRP A 727 19.69 -9.30 -8.63
C TRP A 727 18.88 -8.25 -7.88
N VAL A 728 17.57 -8.45 -7.83
CA VAL A 728 16.64 -7.50 -7.20
C VAL A 728 16.09 -8.07 -5.89
N GLN A 729 16.01 -7.21 -4.89
CA GLN A 729 15.36 -7.38 -3.59
C GLN A 729 16.01 -8.39 -2.64
N GLU A 730 16.23 -9.65 -3.05
CA GLU A 730 16.86 -10.66 -2.19
C GLU A 730 17.48 -11.80 -3.02
N ARG A 731 18.52 -12.46 -2.50
CA ARG A 731 19.14 -13.64 -3.13
C ARG A 731 18.24 -14.86 -3.07
N GLY A 732 17.55 -15.03 -1.95
CA GLY A 732 16.72 -16.19 -1.75
C GLY A 732 16.13 -16.26 -0.36
N LEU A 733 15.09 -17.08 -0.23
CA LEU A 733 14.27 -17.19 0.95
C LEU A 733 13.71 -18.61 1.13
N TYR A 734 13.34 -18.90 2.36
CA TYR A 734 12.84 -20.21 2.82
C TYR A 734 13.81 -21.34 2.47
N PHE A 735 15.06 -21.20 2.88
CA PHE A 735 16.08 -22.20 2.58
C PHE A 735 15.78 -23.56 3.21
N GLY A 736 16.28 -24.61 2.56
CA GLY A 736 16.27 -25.94 3.15
C GLY A 736 17.08 -25.95 4.45
N ALA A 737 16.66 -26.75 5.42
CA ALA A 737 17.34 -26.98 6.69
C ALA A 737 17.26 -28.48 7.04
N LYS A 738 18.15 -28.97 7.91
CA LYS A 738 18.17 -30.36 8.41
C LYS A 738 17.88 -31.40 7.32
N TRP A 739 18.72 -31.44 6.29
CA TRP A 739 18.57 -32.33 5.13
C TRP A 739 19.38 -33.62 5.29
N ASP A 740 18.93 -34.67 4.61
CA ASP A 740 19.65 -35.95 4.49
C ASP A 740 21.06 -35.76 3.87
N PRO A 741 22.10 -36.47 4.36
CA PRO A 741 23.47 -36.37 3.83
C PRO A 741 23.63 -36.66 2.34
N LYS A 742 22.65 -37.28 1.69
CA LYS A 742 22.66 -37.51 0.23
C LYS A 742 22.44 -36.24 -0.58
N TYR A 743 21.94 -35.17 0.03
CA TYR A 743 21.81 -33.88 -0.64
C TYR A 743 23.15 -33.16 -0.77
N GLU A 744 23.48 -32.78 -1.99
CA GLU A 744 24.54 -31.84 -2.31
C GLU A 744 24.02 -30.40 -2.11
N THR A 745 24.89 -29.50 -1.64
CA THR A 745 24.59 -28.08 -1.42
C THR A 745 25.57 -27.18 -2.18
N PRO A 746 25.34 -26.95 -3.49
CA PRO A 746 26.34 -26.33 -4.35
C PRO A 746 26.59 -24.84 -4.11
N ILE A 747 25.74 -24.18 -3.32
CA ILE A 747 25.79 -22.74 -3.05
C ILE A 747 25.97 -22.49 -1.56
N THR A 748 26.81 -21.51 -1.21
CA THR A 748 26.88 -20.94 0.13
C THR A 748 26.80 -19.41 0.04
N MET A 749 26.02 -18.77 0.91
CA MET A 749 25.88 -17.31 0.99
C MET A 749 25.36 -16.89 2.36
N ASN A 750 25.55 -15.62 2.72
CA ASN A 750 25.02 -15.03 3.95
C ASN A 750 24.86 -13.51 3.80
N ASP A 751 24.00 -12.94 4.63
CA ASP A 751 23.98 -11.50 4.84
C ASP A 751 25.22 -11.07 5.65
N PRO A 752 25.65 -9.80 5.57
CA PRO A 752 26.77 -9.30 6.36
C PRO A 752 26.59 -9.56 7.86
N GLY A 753 27.60 -10.15 8.50
CA GLY A 753 27.59 -10.47 9.93
C GLY A 753 26.89 -11.79 10.30
N GLU A 754 26.30 -12.52 9.34
CA GLU A 754 25.63 -13.79 9.60
C GLU A 754 26.49 -15.02 9.27
N PRO A 755 26.20 -16.20 9.88
CA PRO A 755 26.84 -17.43 9.49
C PRO A 755 26.49 -17.84 8.05
N PRO A 756 27.44 -18.44 7.29
CA PRO A 756 27.19 -18.95 5.94
C PRO A 756 26.05 -19.97 5.88
N SER A 757 25.07 -19.73 5.00
CA SER A 757 23.96 -20.66 4.75
C SER A 757 24.18 -21.48 3.48
N LYS A 758 23.82 -22.77 3.54
CA LYS A 758 23.96 -23.75 2.44
C LYS A 758 22.62 -24.24 1.88
N GLY A 759 21.51 -23.81 2.47
CA GLY A 759 20.17 -24.33 2.17
C GLY A 759 19.50 -23.75 0.94
N ALA A 760 20.13 -22.78 0.26
CA ALA A 760 19.54 -22.10 -0.90
C ALA A 760 19.34 -23.01 -2.12
N LEU A 761 20.15 -24.06 -2.24
CA LEU A 761 20.08 -25.02 -3.33
C LEU A 761 20.44 -26.42 -2.82
N LEU A 762 19.45 -27.30 -2.71
CA LEU A 762 19.65 -28.72 -2.42
C LEU A 762 19.48 -29.53 -3.70
N THR A 763 20.37 -30.47 -3.99
CA THR A 763 20.20 -31.38 -5.12
C THR A 763 20.65 -32.78 -4.80
N VAL A 764 19.99 -33.78 -5.39
CA VAL A 764 20.36 -35.19 -5.24
C VAL A 764 20.03 -35.96 -6.52
N LYS A 765 20.90 -36.89 -6.90
CA LYS A 765 20.58 -37.89 -7.91
C LYS A 765 19.65 -38.93 -7.31
N TYR A 766 18.55 -39.23 -7.99
CA TYR A 766 17.60 -40.24 -7.54
C TYR A 766 17.19 -41.12 -8.71
N GLY A 767 17.53 -42.41 -8.64
CA GLY A 767 17.48 -43.29 -9.80
C GLY A 767 18.37 -42.77 -10.92
N LYS A 768 17.79 -42.59 -12.10
CA LYS A 768 18.45 -42.06 -13.29
C LYS A 768 18.38 -40.52 -13.38
N GLY A 769 17.45 -39.88 -12.69
CA GLY A 769 17.23 -38.45 -12.80
C GLY A 769 17.77 -37.67 -11.60
N ARG A 770 17.24 -36.46 -11.46
CA ARG A 770 17.71 -35.50 -10.45
C ARG A 770 16.55 -34.73 -9.84
N PHE A 771 16.61 -34.60 -8.53
CA PHE A 771 15.76 -33.67 -7.78
C PHE A 771 16.56 -32.43 -7.40
N VAL A 772 15.94 -31.26 -7.53
CA VAL A 772 16.48 -29.97 -7.13
C VAL A 772 15.44 -29.23 -6.31
N TYR A 773 15.82 -28.78 -5.12
CA TYR A 773 15.07 -27.78 -4.36
C TYR A 773 15.84 -26.48 -4.37
N THR A 774 15.17 -25.36 -4.63
CA THR A 774 15.79 -24.04 -4.64
C THR A 774 14.99 -23.00 -3.88
N GLY A 775 15.66 -22.34 -2.94
CA GLY A 775 15.20 -21.13 -2.27
C GLY A 775 15.65 -19.84 -2.97
N LEU A 776 16.42 -19.92 -4.06
CA LEU A 776 16.80 -18.75 -4.85
C LEU A 776 15.57 -18.04 -5.42
N SER A 777 15.59 -16.70 -5.42
CA SER A 777 14.45 -15.85 -5.79
C SER A 777 14.19 -15.75 -7.30
N PHE A 778 14.23 -16.85 -8.05
CA PHE A 778 14.03 -16.86 -9.51
C PHE A 778 12.70 -16.21 -9.95
N PHE A 779 11.64 -16.36 -9.16
CA PHE A 779 10.36 -15.69 -9.37
C PHE A 779 10.44 -14.15 -9.37
N ARG A 780 11.48 -13.55 -8.77
CA ARG A 780 11.79 -12.12 -8.88
C ARG A 780 12.79 -11.85 -10.00
N GLN A 781 13.84 -12.67 -10.09
CA GLN A 781 14.97 -12.39 -10.98
C GLN A 781 14.65 -12.60 -12.46
N LEU A 782 13.88 -13.64 -12.81
CA LEU A 782 13.54 -13.93 -14.20
C LEU A 782 12.61 -12.85 -14.77
N PRO A 783 11.48 -12.49 -14.12
CA PRO A 783 10.66 -11.37 -14.58
C PRO A 783 11.40 -10.03 -14.56
N ALA A 784 12.37 -9.84 -13.65
CA ALA A 784 13.19 -8.65 -13.62
C ALA A 784 14.19 -8.55 -14.80
N GLY A 785 14.40 -9.63 -15.57
CA GLY A 785 15.29 -9.66 -16.72
C GLY A 785 16.76 -9.82 -16.36
N VAL A 786 17.09 -10.55 -15.29
CA VAL A 786 18.49 -10.75 -14.82
C VAL A 786 19.16 -11.87 -15.62
N PRO A 787 20.15 -11.59 -16.52
CA PRO A 787 20.69 -12.58 -17.45
C PRO A 787 21.29 -13.83 -16.77
N GLY A 788 22.04 -13.63 -15.68
CA GLY A 788 22.68 -14.74 -14.98
C GLY A 788 21.69 -15.67 -14.26
N ALA A 789 20.53 -15.15 -13.83
CA ALA A 789 19.46 -15.96 -13.30
C ALA A 789 18.88 -16.91 -14.37
N TYR A 790 18.72 -16.44 -15.61
CA TYR A 790 18.30 -17.29 -16.74
C TYR A 790 19.29 -18.39 -17.04
N ARG A 791 20.59 -18.08 -17.06
CA ARG A 791 21.64 -19.08 -17.31
C ARG A 791 21.70 -20.12 -16.19
N LEU A 792 21.63 -19.70 -14.92
CA LEU A 792 21.59 -20.62 -13.79
C LEU A 792 20.34 -21.50 -13.84
N PHE A 793 19.16 -20.91 -14.06
CA PHE A 793 17.91 -21.69 -14.14
C PHE A 793 17.97 -22.73 -15.27
N ALA A 794 18.44 -22.33 -16.46
CA ALA A 794 18.66 -23.24 -17.58
C ALA A 794 19.63 -24.38 -17.23
N ASN A 795 20.70 -24.09 -16.49
CA ASN A 795 21.59 -25.12 -16.00
C ASN A 795 20.87 -26.08 -15.03
N LEU A 796 20.06 -25.58 -14.09
CA LEU A 796 19.39 -26.44 -13.11
C LEU A 796 18.42 -27.45 -13.74
N ILE A 797 17.73 -27.09 -14.83
CA ILE A 797 16.74 -27.95 -15.50
C ILE A 797 17.34 -28.88 -16.57
N GLU A 798 18.66 -28.83 -16.78
CA GLU A 798 19.35 -29.55 -17.86
C GLU A 798 19.99 -30.86 -17.41
N HIS A 799 20.36 -30.99 -16.13
CA HIS A 799 21.17 -32.13 -15.64
C HIS A 799 20.35 -33.32 -15.11
N GLY A 800 19.29 -33.65 -15.84
CA GLY A 800 18.66 -34.98 -15.82
C GLY A 800 19.52 -36.00 -16.57
N ASN A 801 19.05 -37.25 -16.69
CA ASN A 801 19.81 -38.38 -17.25
C ASN A 801 20.38 -38.13 -18.65
#